data_AF-A0A1S6HJJ7-F1
#
_entry.id   AF-A0A1S6HJJ7-F1
#
_cell.length_a   1.000
_cell.length_b   1.000
_cell.length_c   1.000
_cell.angle_alpha   90.00
_cell.angle_beta   90.00
_cell.angle_gamma   90.00
#
_symmetry.space_group_name_H-M   'P 1'
#
loop_
_entity.id
_entity.type
_entity.pdbx_description
1 polymer ?
#
loop_
_entity_poly.entity_id
_entity_poly.type
_entity_poly.pdbx_seq_one_letter_code
_entity_poly.pdbx_strand_id
1 'polypeptide(L)'
;MPTSITNNLQTITRSTETSVASQDTLPISTIKISGILQKPFLLPSMQSSSSTLEQSGMREQHLTGLTSSTSSSHLHLDGRLVTEKISNIVNRLHECITSLNLIDTARSKPLLSILTIMDKSQQSTGIVSIDDTAKLSYQFEKLAKILPKGDIKEICTLLGQNIKSGWITLKNQELNTEKKQQLAPLGTPGASETLSLSVGANTGVSLLPASGGAGSVGPYAELSVGVHKTTGLSADDEALFFKDSTTGSKVNVAAGAQVKLTEQIGAKLGANAQFSHSHTQFKEYDSVEQYVDRKGHKLNKANRREYIDSSKNNKVENFVKRHLPFNLGSELKNLKHERQQAANSQHRLNDLLETVLDIKTNVNAPAPERSKPLLGHYNTWAGEVKLSANAGMTVNIGEAGLKLAAGATINHKKSVTNIYEFVPSQFYDVIKNNADKLKELPANLTQHAKEITAYSSNSNGATKGLKLLSQDIDSYYKTVQQYDYLKSAKNADPSVLKQHRIDKHTIENRWGAIGRHQFLQFANASHAYLAHKAMADDPQSKALTTEQQTSKMDLIANVAMKTQSPPIEYSKKRLDKIATFKQQIFLKITDSKTGLNVSAGPFSAQLDVLQRERIHPSRIRAGSYVDLNLTWTVSGSLQGVIDKASITAKINEAAEKEGVKLPQDFDFSPDLSGGKSGTVLIRFFKPNYAKGAEFEGDTGYRRQFIRHLGSISAGAGLGAAAMVAPGVNVGANLGVNYNKTTVSSEKLGTEDLTYTMVRYNRFFRNSGKDPANKEWQAFESKNEIEYQKMFRHLGDQSHKIHKEAQHFLSELVDKAPDESNKIKAQSLFNEFNQAMSNYDADPASQDKFNSAKTYFNQFLEKQTFPWWEDHMSTWTDQPFVQTADSGLNLGTKIKKALNLHERVKV
;
A
#
# COMPACT_ATOMS: atom_id res chain seq x y z
N MET A 1 -7.46 2.43 -72.24
CA MET A 1 -6.46 3.23 -72.98
C MET A 1 -5.24 3.43 -72.08
N PRO A 2 -4.00 3.51 -72.61
CA PRO A 2 -2.78 3.25 -71.80
C PRO A 2 -1.72 4.36 -71.79
N THR A 3 -0.85 4.33 -70.76
CA THR A 3 0.64 4.49 -70.80
C THR A 3 1.13 4.09 -69.38
N SER A 4 2.09 3.18 -69.11
CA SER A 4 3.44 2.92 -69.70
C SER A 4 4.45 4.01 -69.32
N ILE A 5 5.74 3.77 -69.03
CA ILE A 5 6.61 2.56 -68.84
C ILE A 5 7.87 3.02 -68.04
N THR A 6 8.78 2.26 -67.42
CA THR A 6 9.13 0.81 -67.22
C THR A 6 9.23 0.54 -65.69
N ASN A 7 9.51 -0.62 -65.06
CA ASN A 7 9.99 -2.00 -65.36
C ASN A 7 11.51 -2.25 -65.61
N ASN A 8 12.24 -2.83 -64.63
CA ASN A 8 13.40 -3.71 -64.93
C ASN A 8 13.70 -4.74 -63.83
N LEU A 9 14.04 -5.96 -64.26
CA LEU A 9 14.41 -7.14 -63.46
C LEU A 9 15.78 -7.62 -63.94
N GLN A 10 16.62 -8.15 -63.04
CA GLN A 10 17.57 -9.20 -63.45
C GLN A 10 17.90 -10.15 -62.30
N THR A 11 18.10 -11.41 -62.65
CA THR A 11 18.38 -12.57 -61.80
C THR A 11 19.68 -13.21 -62.28
N ILE A 12 20.50 -13.81 -61.40
CA ILE A 12 21.59 -14.80 -61.64
C ILE A 12 22.54 -14.79 -60.41
N THR A 13 23.23 -15.85 -59.92
CA THR A 13 22.99 -17.31 -59.91
C THR A 13 23.79 -17.95 -58.74
N ARG A 14 23.35 -19.15 -58.34
CA ARG A 14 23.79 -20.10 -57.28
C ARG A 14 25.21 -20.72 -57.41
N SER A 15 25.96 -20.76 -56.30
CA SER A 15 26.97 -21.79 -55.90
C SER A 15 27.47 -21.52 -54.46
N THR A 16 27.29 -22.33 -53.41
CA THR A 16 27.87 -23.65 -53.06
C THR A 16 29.41 -23.70 -52.94
N GLU A 17 29.97 -23.66 -51.72
CA GLU A 17 30.60 -24.83 -51.05
C GLU A 17 31.07 -24.53 -49.60
N THR A 18 31.73 -25.49 -48.94
CA THR A 18 31.94 -25.57 -47.47
C THR A 18 33.41 -25.64 -47.03
N SER A 19 33.74 -25.05 -45.88
CA SER A 19 34.87 -25.49 -45.04
C SER A 19 34.69 -25.10 -43.57
N VAL A 20 35.18 -25.92 -42.65
CA VAL A 20 35.16 -25.68 -41.19
C VAL A 20 36.55 -25.29 -40.69
N ALA A 21 36.66 -24.21 -39.92
CA ALA A 21 37.81 -23.92 -39.06
C ALA A 21 37.36 -23.06 -37.86
N SER A 22 38.08 -23.17 -36.74
CA SER A 22 37.76 -22.49 -35.47
C SER A 22 38.85 -21.50 -35.07
N GLN A 23 38.49 -20.31 -34.59
CA GLN A 23 39.09 -19.71 -33.38
C GLN A 23 38.39 -18.41 -32.92
N ASP A 24 38.10 -18.36 -31.62
CA ASP A 24 38.20 -17.27 -30.63
C ASP A 24 37.83 -15.79 -30.88
N THR A 25 37.46 -15.17 -29.75
CA THR A 25 37.35 -13.73 -29.41
C THR A 25 36.12 -12.91 -29.88
N LEU A 26 35.56 -12.19 -28.91
CA LEU A 26 34.59 -11.11 -29.07
C LEU A 26 35.32 -9.77 -29.35
N PRO A 27 34.91 -8.97 -30.34
CA PRO A 27 35.30 -7.57 -30.43
C PRO A 27 34.37 -6.66 -29.61
N ILE A 28 34.92 -5.94 -28.63
CA ILE A 28 34.22 -4.85 -27.92
C ILE A 28 34.20 -3.61 -28.81
N SER A 29 33.01 -3.09 -29.15
CA SER A 29 32.86 -1.85 -29.94
C SER A 29 32.50 -0.63 -29.08
N THR A 30 33.51 -0.09 -28.39
CA THR A 30 33.39 1.15 -27.62
C THR A 30 33.22 2.36 -28.55
N ILE A 31 32.06 3.03 -28.51
CA ILE A 31 31.88 4.36 -29.11
C ILE A 31 32.02 5.43 -28.02
N LYS A 32 33.14 6.15 -28.03
CA LYS A 32 33.32 7.38 -27.25
C LYS A 32 32.53 8.52 -27.88
N ILE A 33 31.79 9.27 -27.07
CA ILE A 33 31.44 10.66 -27.39
C ILE A 33 32.02 11.52 -26.25
N SER A 34 33.08 12.26 -26.56
CA SER A 34 33.73 13.17 -25.62
C SER A 34 32.82 14.37 -25.34
N GLY A 35 32.67 14.75 -24.07
CA GLY A 35 31.75 15.80 -23.67
C GLY A 35 32.22 17.22 -23.97
N ILE A 36 31.27 18.17 -23.97
CA ILE A 36 31.53 19.60 -23.81
C ILE A 36 31.20 19.95 -22.37
N LEU A 37 32.16 20.55 -21.64
CA LEU A 37 31.91 21.00 -20.27
C LEU A 37 30.94 22.18 -20.27
N GLN A 38 29.85 22.05 -19.50
CA GLN A 38 29.20 23.20 -18.88
C GLN A 38 29.55 23.19 -17.39
N LYS A 39 29.90 24.36 -16.85
CA LYS A 39 30.33 24.50 -15.45
C LYS A 39 29.18 24.15 -14.50
N PRO A 40 29.45 23.54 -13.32
CA PRO A 40 28.46 23.52 -12.26
C PRO A 40 28.14 24.96 -11.82
N PHE A 41 26.85 25.25 -11.61
CA PHE A 41 26.42 26.53 -11.04
C PHE A 41 26.78 26.56 -9.55
N LEU A 42 27.76 27.40 -9.20
CA LEU A 42 28.05 27.73 -7.81
C LEU A 42 27.01 28.75 -7.30
N LEU A 43 26.15 28.32 -6.37
CA LEU A 43 25.29 29.21 -5.59
C LEU A 43 25.94 29.49 -4.22
N PRO A 44 25.90 30.74 -3.69
CA PRO A 44 26.49 31.06 -2.40
C PRO A 44 25.82 30.35 -1.22
N SER A 45 26.59 30.15 -0.15
CA SER A 45 26.13 29.55 1.10
C SER A 45 25.02 30.36 1.77
N MET A 46 23.91 29.69 2.11
CA MET A 46 22.84 30.26 2.93
C MET A 46 22.80 29.53 4.27
N GLN A 47 22.96 30.29 5.36
CA GLN A 47 23.06 29.72 6.71
C GLN A 47 21.74 29.11 7.18
N SER A 48 21.85 28.17 8.11
CA SER A 48 20.73 27.35 8.58
C SER A 48 19.67 28.13 9.34
N SER A 49 18.45 28.13 8.82
CA SER A 49 17.24 28.03 9.63
C SER A 49 16.52 26.73 9.29
N SER A 50 15.87 26.12 10.28
CA SER A 50 15.27 24.78 10.18
C SER A 50 14.07 24.75 9.22
N SER A 51 14.30 24.38 7.97
CA SER A 51 13.29 24.34 6.92
C SER A 51 12.81 22.90 6.64
N THR A 52 11.52 22.66 6.85
CA THR A 52 10.84 21.38 6.62
C THR A 52 10.59 21.15 5.13
N LEU A 53 11.62 20.77 4.38
CA LEU A 53 11.59 20.69 2.91
C LEU A 53 12.03 19.32 2.37
N GLU A 54 11.34 18.26 2.84
CA GLU A 54 11.65 16.87 2.50
C GLU A 54 10.36 16.00 2.47
N GLN A 55 9.39 16.45 1.65
CA GLN A 55 8.06 15.84 1.49
C GLN A 55 7.69 15.63 0.00
N SER A 56 8.12 14.51 -0.57
CA SER A 56 7.48 13.91 -1.76
C SER A 56 7.50 12.38 -1.67
N GLY A 57 6.74 11.86 -0.70
CA GLY A 57 6.57 10.42 -0.50
C GLY A 57 5.25 10.17 0.21
N MET A 58 4.35 9.40 -0.42
CA MET A 58 2.96 9.32 0.04
C MET A 58 2.80 8.68 1.42
N ARG A 59 2.61 9.52 2.45
CA ARG A 59 1.76 9.14 3.58
C ARG A 59 1.04 10.36 4.15
N GLU A 60 -0.11 10.11 4.77
CA GLU A 60 -0.90 11.15 5.43
C GLU A 60 -0.13 11.68 6.65
N GLN A 61 0.23 12.96 6.64
CA GLN A 61 0.45 13.68 7.90
C GLN A 61 -0.84 13.52 8.73
N HIS A 62 -0.73 12.88 9.89
CA HIS A 62 -1.79 12.95 10.89
C HIS A 62 -1.98 14.42 11.28
N LEU A 63 -3.24 14.88 11.32
CA LEU A 63 -3.60 16.23 11.74
C LEU A 63 -3.56 16.40 13.27
N THR A 64 -2.45 15.97 13.88
CA THR A 64 -2.09 16.24 15.28
C THR A 64 -1.42 17.61 15.38
N GLY A 65 -2.18 18.66 15.08
CA GLY A 65 -1.61 20.00 14.93
C GLY A 65 -2.59 21.12 14.59
N LEU A 66 -3.84 21.09 15.07
CA LEU A 66 -4.74 22.25 15.04
C LEU A 66 -5.93 22.16 16.04
N THR A 67 -5.67 21.68 17.26
CA THR A 67 -6.63 21.71 18.38
C THR A 67 -6.46 22.97 19.24
N SER A 68 -6.52 24.14 18.61
CA SER A 68 -6.31 25.46 19.24
C SER A 68 -7.41 26.47 18.88
N SER A 69 -8.67 26.02 18.91
CA SER A 69 -9.85 26.91 18.95
C SER A 69 -10.84 26.42 20.01
N THR A 70 -10.75 26.98 21.21
CA THR A 70 -11.61 26.68 22.36
C THR A 70 -13.00 27.28 22.21
N SER A 71 -13.95 26.56 21.59
CA SER A 71 -15.38 26.69 21.91
C SER A 71 -16.28 25.61 21.25
N SER A 72 -17.16 25.01 22.05
CA SER A 72 -18.40 24.33 21.59
C SER A 72 -18.30 23.12 20.63
N SER A 73 -17.66 22.02 21.06
CA SER A 73 -18.00 20.70 20.48
C SER A 73 -19.37 20.20 20.97
N HIS A 74 -20.11 19.48 20.13
CA HIS A 74 -21.28 18.66 20.54
C HIS A 74 -20.90 17.21 20.89
N LEU A 75 -19.65 16.85 20.63
CA LEU A 75 -19.08 15.55 20.94
C LEU A 75 -18.20 15.66 22.18
N HIS A 76 -18.27 14.63 23.02
CA HIS A 76 -17.29 14.36 24.06
C HIS A 76 -15.94 13.97 23.41
N LEU A 77 -14.85 13.91 24.19
CA LEU A 77 -13.49 13.63 23.70
C LEU A 77 -13.36 12.26 22.98
N ASP A 78 -14.27 11.34 23.25
CA ASP A 78 -14.36 10.01 22.62
C ASP A 78 -15.26 9.96 21.35
N GLY A 79 -15.81 11.10 20.93
CA GLY A 79 -16.70 11.20 19.77
C GLY A 79 -18.17 10.86 20.04
N ARG A 80 -18.58 10.54 21.27
CA ARG A 80 -19.98 10.31 21.65
C ARG A 80 -20.74 11.62 21.87
N LEU A 81 -22.06 11.56 21.77
CA LEU A 81 -22.94 12.73 21.88
C LEU A 81 -23.13 13.15 23.34
N VAL A 82 -22.94 14.44 23.64
CA VAL A 82 -23.21 15.02 24.98
C VAL A 82 -24.71 15.11 25.19
N THR A 83 -25.23 14.46 26.24
CA THR A 83 -26.68 14.31 26.46
C THR A 83 -27.36 15.67 26.64
N GLU A 84 -26.82 16.54 27.50
CA GLU A 84 -27.36 17.87 27.82
C GLU A 84 -27.72 18.70 26.58
N LYS A 85 -26.78 18.79 25.63
CA LYS A 85 -26.94 19.60 24.41
C LYS A 85 -28.00 19.03 23.46
N ILE A 86 -28.15 17.70 23.42
CA ILE A 86 -29.22 17.08 22.65
C ILE A 86 -30.56 17.21 23.37
N SER A 87 -30.60 17.13 24.70
CA SER A 87 -31.84 17.33 25.47
C SER A 87 -32.43 18.72 25.22
N ASN A 88 -31.61 19.78 25.14
CA ASN A 88 -32.10 21.11 24.77
C ASN A 88 -32.79 21.12 23.38
N ILE A 89 -32.12 20.55 22.36
CA ILE A 89 -32.69 20.42 21.00
C ILE A 89 -33.96 19.56 20.98
N VAL A 90 -33.99 18.46 21.73
CA VAL A 90 -35.16 17.57 21.85
C VAL A 90 -36.32 18.26 22.55
N ASN A 91 -36.07 19.04 23.60
CA ASN A 91 -37.09 19.75 24.36
C ASN A 91 -37.71 20.87 23.51
N ARG A 92 -36.89 21.70 22.83
CA ARG A 92 -37.41 22.69 21.86
C ARG A 92 -38.18 22.05 20.72
N LEU A 93 -37.74 20.90 20.19
CA LEU A 93 -38.51 20.17 19.19
C LEU A 93 -39.85 19.65 19.73
N HIS A 94 -39.89 19.17 20.97
CA HIS A 94 -41.13 18.75 21.63
C HIS A 94 -42.10 19.92 21.83
N GLU A 95 -41.60 21.07 22.30
CA GLU A 95 -42.36 22.33 22.42
C GLU A 95 -42.93 22.77 21.06
N CYS A 96 -42.12 22.83 20.01
CA CYS A 96 -42.56 23.24 18.67
C CYS A 96 -43.55 22.24 18.04
N ILE A 97 -43.33 20.93 18.18
CA ILE A 97 -44.24 19.91 17.62
C ILE A 97 -45.60 19.95 18.32
N THR A 98 -45.62 20.19 19.63
CA THR A 98 -46.84 20.20 20.44
C THR A 98 -47.62 21.52 20.27
N SER A 99 -46.95 22.67 20.38
CA SER A 99 -47.61 23.98 20.24
C SER A 99 -48.19 24.21 18.84
N LEU A 100 -47.55 23.67 17.79
CA LEU A 100 -48.03 23.73 16.41
C LEU A 100 -48.94 22.54 16.02
N ASN A 101 -49.28 21.64 16.95
CA ASN A 101 -50.13 20.45 16.75
C ASN A 101 -49.72 19.58 15.54
N LEU A 102 -48.41 19.41 15.27
CA LEU A 102 -47.92 18.79 14.03
C LEU A 102 -48.12 17.26 13.96
N ILE A 103 -48.48 16.61 15.07
CA ILE A 103 -48.66 15.15 15.17
C ILE A 103 -49.79 14.84 16.16
N ASP A 104 -50.78 14.08 15.71
CA ASP A 104 -51.83 13.48 16.56
C ASP A 104 -51.25 12.50 17.60
N THR A 105 -51.84 12.49 18.80
CA THR A 105 -51.47 11.68 19.96
C THR A 105 -51.25 10.20 19.62
N ALA A 106 -52.07 9.61 18.74
CA ALA A 106 -51.92 8.21 18.32
C ALA A 106 -50.62 7.93 17.52
N ARG A 107 -50.03 8.96 16.90
CA ARG A 107 -48.80 8.89 16.08
C ARG A 107 -47.54 9.37 16.81
N SER A 108 -47.68 9.92 18.02
CA SER A 108 -46.60 10.46 18.87
C SER A 108 -45.48 9.48 19.25
N LYS A 109 -45.67 8.16 19.10
CA LYS A 109 -44.74 7.11 19.58
C LYS A 109 -43.25 7.34 19.28
N PRO A 110 -42.79 7.84 18.10
CA PRO A 110 -41.38 8.13 17.86
C PRO A 110 -40.84 9.27 18.74
N LEU A 111 -41.64 10.31 19.00
CA LEU A 111 -41.28 11.46 19.83
C LEU A 111 -41.17 11.07 21.30
N LEU A 112 -42.17 10.34 21.82
CA LEU A 112 -42.13 9.76 23.18
C LEU A 112 -40.92 8.82 23.36
N SER A 113 -40.58 8.05 22.31
CA SER A 113 -39.38 7.20 22.31
C SER A 113 -38.08 8.00 22.39
N ILE A 114 -37.99 9.16 21.74
CA ILE A 114 -36.81 10.04 21.80
C ILE A 114 -36.64 10.59 23.21
N LEU A 115 -37.71 11.15 23.80
CA LEU A 115 -37.72 11.68 25.17
C LEU A 115 -37.26 10.60 26.17
N THR A 116 -37.90 9.42 26.13
CA THR A 116 -37.57 8.28 27.02
C THR A 116 -36.10 7.83 26.94
N ILE A 117 -35.43 8.03 25.79
CA ILE A 117 -34.01 7.72 25.64
C ILE A 117 -33.14 8.85 26.23
N MET A 118 -33.53 10.11 26.04
CA MET A 118 -32.81 11.26 26.61
C MET A 118 -32.84 11.25 28.14
N ASP A 119 -34.02 11.05 28.75
CA ASP A 119 -34.19 11.02 30.21
C ASP A 119 -33.25 9.99 30.87
N LYS A 120 -33.19 8.78 30.31
CA LYS A 120 -32.29 7.70 30.76
C LYS A 120 -30.81 7.99 30.52
N SER A 121 -30.50 8.73 29.47
CA SER A 121 -29.13 9.15 29.13
C SER A 121 -28.63 10.30 30.02
N GLN A 122 -29.54 11.07 30.64
CA GLN A 122 -29.20 12.12 31.61
C GLN A 122 -28.87 11.51 32.97
N GLN A 123 -29.64 10.51 33.42
CA GLN A 123 -29.51 9.90 34.75
C GLN A 123 -28.27 9.02 34.97
N SER A 124 -27.52 8.69 33.91
CA SER A 124 -26.49 7.64 33.95
C SER A 124 -25.05 8.12 33.76
N THR A 125 -24.77 8.92 32.72
CA THR A 125 -23.38 9.20 32.30
C THR A 125 -23.15 10.57 31.64
N GLY A 126 -24.19 11.39 31.43
CA GLY A 126 -24.07 12.66 30.69
C GLY A 126 -23.72 12.51 29.19
N ILE A 127 -23.56 11.28 28.71
CA ILE A 127 -23.15 10.91 27.35
C ILE A 127 -24.10 9.82 26.83
N VAL A 128 -24.56 9.93 25.60
CA VAL A 128 -25.46 8.93 24.99
C VAL A 128 -24.70 7.66 24.60
N SER A 129 -25.25 6.48 24.90
CA SER A 129 -24.66 5.18 24.53
C SER A 129 -24.66 4.94 23.00
N ILE A 130 -23.84 4.02 22.49
CA ILE A 130 -23.83 3.67 21.06
C ILE A 130 -25.20 3.10 20.64
N ASP A 131 -25.78 2.22 21.45
CA ASP A 131 -27.08 1.60 21.23
C ASP A 131 -28.22 2.63 21.25
N ASP A 132 -28.16 3.60 22.16
CA ASP A 132 -29.17 4.66 22.28
C ASP A 132 -29.01 5.71 21.17
N THR A 133 -27.79 5.97 20.71
CA THR A 133 -27.51 6.73 19.48
C THR A 133 -28.14 6.05 18.26
N ALA A 134 -28.07 4.71 18.18
CA ALA A 134 -28.73 3.91 17.13
C ALA A 134 -30.25 4.10 17.15
N LYS A 135 -30.85 4.01 18.33
CA LYS A 135 -32.29 4.18 18.56
C LYS A 135 -32.76 5.60 18.24
N LEU A 136 -32.09 6.63 18.79
CA LEU A 136 -32.40 8.05 18.53
C LEU A 136 -32.40 8.36 17.03
N SER A 137 -31.32 7.99 16.33
CA SER A 137 -31.22 8.19 14.88
C SER A 137 -32.42 7.60 14.13
N TYR A 138 -32.83 6.38 14.47
CA TYR A 138 -33.94 5.70 13.81
C TYR A 138 -35.32 6.27 14.19
N GLN A 139 -35.49 6.74 15.43
CA GLN A 139 -36.72 7.40 15.86
C GLN A 139 -36.86 8.79 15.25
N PHE A 140 -35.77 9.57 15.11
CA PHE A 140 -35.77 10.80 14.31
C PHE A 140 -36.10 10.53 12.84
N GLU A 141 -35.54 9.46 12.25
CA GLU A 141 -35.86 9.03 10.89
C GLU A 141 -37.34 8.59 10.72
N LYS A 142 -37.99 8.09 11.79
CA LYS A 142 -39.44 7.81 11.83
C LYS A 142 -40.26 9.09 12.02
N LEU A 143 -39.86 9.96 12.95
CA LEU A 143 -40.52 11.24 13.26
C LEU A 143 -40.58 12.15 12.02
N ALA A 144 -39.44 12.27 11.33
CA ALA A 144 -39.34 13.00 10.07
C ALA A 144 -40.24 12.44 8.94
N LYS A 145 -40.66 11.17 8.99
CA LYS A 145 -41.59 10.59 8.00
C LYS A 145 -43.04 10.98 8.29
N ILE A 146 -43.44 11.04 9.55
CA ILE A 146 -44.82 11.37 9.96
C ILE A 146 -45.13 12.88 10.04
N LEU A 147 -44.12 13.73 10.25
CA LEU A 147 -44.28 15.20 10.30
C LEU A 147 -44.77 15.78 8.94
N PRO A 148 -45.55 16.88 8.93
CA PRO A 148 -45.90 17.62 7.71
C PRO A 148 -44.67 18.29 7.07
N LYS A 149 -44.79 18.79 5.84
CA LYS A 149 -43.69 19.56 5.19
C LYS A 149 -43.47 20.88 5.94
N GLY A 150 -42.22 21.22 6.23
CA GLY A 150 -41.80 22.42 6.95
C GLY A 150 -40.45 22.19 7.65
N ASP A 151 -39.86 23.24 8.21
CA ASP A 151 -38.49 23.19 8.73
C ASP A 151 -38.31 22.22 9.91
N ILE A 152 -39.32 22.03 10.77
CA ILE A 152 -39.29 21.00 11.83
C ILE A 152 -39.05 19.59 11.26
N LYS A 153 -39.63 19.26 10.10
CA LYS A 153 -39.38 17.99 9.38
C LYS A 153 -37.96 17.94 8.81
N GLU A 154 -37.44 19.07 8.34
CA GLU A 154 -36.06 19.18 7.84
C GLU A 154 -35.06 18.99 8.99
N ILE A 155 -35.26 19.66 10.13
CA ILE A 155 -34.48 19.48 11.37
C ILE A 155 -34.49 18.01 11.81
N CYS A 156 -35.65 17.37 11.96
CA CYS A 156 -35.69 15.94 12.32
C CYS A 156 -35.00 15.03 11.29
N THR A 157 -35.03 15.39 10.00
CA THR A 157 -34.31 14.64 8.95
C THR A 157 -32.79 14.81 9.10
N LEU A 158 -32.33 16.05 9.28
CA LEU A 158 -30.90 16.39 9.38
C LEU A 158 -30.28 15.90 10.69
N LEU A 159 -31.00 15.99 11.82
CA LEU A 159 -30.61 15.36 13.08
C LEU A 159 -30.54 13.84 12.94
N GLY A 160 -31.58 13.20 12.39
CA GLY A 160 -31.59 11.75 12.16
C GLY A 160 -30.38 11.28 11.34
N GLN A 161 -29.99 12.04 10.31
CA GLN A 161 -28.82 11.79 9.47
C GLN A 161 -27.48 12.04 10.18
N ASN A 162 -27.36 13.12 10.96
CA ASN A 162 -26.13 13.41 11.71
C ASN A 162 -25.91 12.39 12.83
N ILE A 163 -26.96 12.04 13.59
CA ILE A 163 -26.91 11.01 14.64
C ILE A 163 -26.63 9.62 14.02
N LYS A 164 -27.17 9.34 12.81
CA LYS A 164 -26.82 8.12 12.03
C LYS A 164 -25.33 8.08 11.69
N SER A 165 -24.78 9.21 11.24
CA SER A 165 -23.35 9.38 10.93
C SER A 165 -22.44 9.24 12.16
N GLY A 166 -22.91 9.69 13.33
CA GLY A 166 -22.26 9.41 14.63
C GLY A 166 -22.25 7.92 14.96
N TRP A 167 -23.45 7.30 15.06
CA TRP A 167 -23.59 5.87 15.36
C TRP A 167 -22.75 4.97 14.45
N ILE A 168 -22.84 5.16 13.14
CA ILE A 168 -22.15 4.29 12.16
C ILE A 168 -20.62 4.43 12.24
N THR A 169 -20.12 5.57 12.72
CA THR A 169 -18.69 5.80 12.97
C THR A 169 -18.27 5.11 14.27
N LEU A 170 -18.95 5.39 15.37
CA LEU A 170 -18.68 4.81 16.69
C LEU A 170 -18.79 3.28 16.69
N LYS A 171 -19.86 2.72 16.11
CA LYS A 171 -20.05 1.26 16.03
C LYS A 171 -19.04 0.60 15.08
N ASN A 172 -18.51 1.33 14.08
CA ASN A 172 -17.39 0.85 13.30
C ASN A 172 -16.08 0.85 14.11
N GLN A 173 -15.82 1.88 14.92
CA GLN A 173 -14.62 1.97 15.76
C GLN A 173 -14.58 0.87 16.83
N GLU A 174 -15.69 0.63 17.52
CA GLU A 174 -15.82 -0.46 18.52
C GLU A 174 -15.55 -1.84 17.89
N LEU A 175 -16.24 -2.17 16.79
CA LEU A 175 -16.01 -3.43 16.06
C LEU A 175 -14.63 -3.48 15.37
N ASN A 176 -13.96 -2.34 15.17
CA ASN A 176 -12.58 -2.30 14.70
C ASN A 176 -11.60 -2.71 15.79
N THR A 177 -11.83 -2.38 17.06
CA THR A 177 -10.98 -2.83 18.17
C THR A 177 -10.92 -4.36 18.25
N GLU A 178 -12.09 -5.02 18.22
CA GLU A 178 -12.17 -6.49 18.12
C GLU A 178 -11.45 -7.02 16.86
N LYS A 179 -11.66 -6.37 15.71
CA LYS A 179 -11.09 -6.82 14.43
C LYS A 179 -9.57 -6.61 14.35
N LYS A 180 -9.04 -5.57 14.99
CA LYS A 180 -7.59 -5.35 15.16
C LYS A 180 -6.99 -6.48 15.98
N GLN A 181 -7.55 -6.81 17.14
CA GLN A 181 -7.09 -7.93 17.98
C GLN A 181 -7.11 -9.27 17.22
N GLN A 182 -8.20 -9.56 16.49
CA GLN A 182 -8.33 -10.81 15.71
C GLN A 182 -7.34 -10.94 14.54
N LEU A 183 -6.89 -9.82 13.98
CA LEU A 183 -5.96 -9.80 12.83
C LEU A 183 -4.52 -9.42 13.22
N ALA A 184 -4.26 -8.93 14.43
CA ALA A 184 -2.94 -8.52 14.89
C ALA A 184 -1.82 -9.57 14.65
N PRO A 185 -2.04 -10.89 14.83
CA PRO A 185 -1.01 -11.89 14.49
C PRO A 185 -0.59 -11.89 13.02
N LEU A 186 -1.46 -11.45 12.10
CA LEU A 186 -1.15 -11.30 10.66
C LEU A 186 -0.38 -10.02 10.33
N GLY A 187 -0.17 -9.13 11.31
CA GLY A 187 0.74 -7.98 11.17
C GLY A 187 2.20 -8.33 11.41
N THR A 188 2.51 -9.53 11.89
CA THR A 188 3.89 -9.97 12.15
C THR A 188 4.56 -10.47 10.86
N PRO A 189 5.77 -9.98 10.51
CA PRO A 189 6.53 -10.41 9.33
C PRO A 189 6.51 -11.91 8.99
N GLY A 190 5.98 -12.27 7.82
CA GLY A 190 5.85 -13.66 7.38
C GLY A 190 4.58 -14.39 7.84
N ALA A 191 3.73 -13.76 8.65
CA ALA A 191 2.39 -14.25 8.91
C ALA A 191 1.47 -14.03 7.69
N SER A 192 0.56 -14.96 7.43
CA SER A 192 -0.37 -14.87 6.30
C SER A 192 -1.67 -15.64 6.53
N GLU A 193 -2.72 -15.25 5.80
CA GLU A 193 -4.01 -15.92 5.73
C GLU A 193 -4.49 -15.93 4.28
N THR A 194 -4.69 -17.11 3.72
CA THR A 194 -4.94 -17.33 2.29
C THR A 194 -6.16 -18.19 2.08
N LEU A 195 -7.13 -17.70 1.30
CA LEU A 195 -8.30 -18.46 0.85
C LEU A 195 -8.22 -18.65 -0.66
N SER A 196 -8.19 -19.90 -1.10
CA SER A 196 -8.16 -20.29 -2.52
C SER A 196 -9.45 -21.01 -2.93
N LEU A 197 -9.96 -20.64 -4.09
CA LEU A 197 -11.07 -21.28 -4.80
C LEU A 197 -10.54 -21.77 -6.15
N SER A 198 -10.62 -23.08 -6.41
CA SER A 198 -10.20 -23.68 -7.67
C SER A 198 -11.37 -24.34 -8.41
N VAL A 199 -11.34 -24.19 -9.73
CA VAL A 199 -12.24 -24.86 -10.67
C VAL A 199 -11.36 -25.58 -11.69
N GLY A 200 -11.35 -26.92 -11.62
CA GLY A 200 -10.58 -27.77 -12.52
C GLY A 200 -11.48 -28.42 -13.57
N ALA A 201 -11.11 -28.32 -14.84
CA ALA A 201 -11.71 -29.10 -15.92
C ALA A 201 -10.65 -30.03 -16.49
N ASN A 202 -10.80 -31.34 -16.26
CA ASN A 202 -9.95 -32.36 -16.87
C ASN A 202 -10.40 -32.60 -18.32
N THR A 203 -10.10 -31.64 -19.19
CA THR A 203 -10.38 -31.73 -20.62
C THR A 203 -9.25 -32.48 -21.33
N GLY A 204 -9.39 -33.80 -21.46
CA GLY A 204 -8.50 -34.62 -22.28
C GLY A 204 -8.64 -34.25 -23.76
N VAL A 205 -7.92 -33.22 -24.20
CA VAL A 205 -8.02 -32.64 -25.55
C VAL A 205 -6.65 -32.67 -26.20
N SER A 206 -6.54 -33.43 -27.29
CA SER A 206 -5.36 -33.40 -28.15
C SER A 206 -5.40 -32.14 -29.03
N LEU A 207 -4.25 -31.47 -29.14
CA LEU A 207 -3.92 -30.43 -30.14
C LEU A 207 -4.84 -29.19 -30.25
N LEU A 208 -4.48 -28.13 -29.53
CA LEU A 208 -4.50 -26.76 -30.08
C LEU A 208 -3.26 -25.97 -29.56
N PRO A 209 -2.63 -25.11 -30.38
CA PRO A 209 -1.50 -24.30 -29.94
C PRO A 209 -1.95 -23.20 -28.97
N ALA A 210 -1.27 -23.08 -27.82
CA ALA A 210 -1.53 -22.01 -26.87
C ALA A 210 -1.11 -20.66 -27.44
N SER A 211 -2.07 -19.75 -27.63
CA SER A 211 -1.85 -18.42 -28.21
C SER A 211 -0.96 -17.54 -27.31
N GLY A 212 0.34 -17.51 -27.61
CA GLY A 212 1.30 -16.61 -26.94
C GLY A 212 2.72 -17.14 -26.72
N GLY A 213 3.06 -18.39 -27.08
CA GLY A 213 4.41 -18.92 -26.90
C GLY A 213 4.81 -19.97 -27.94
N ALA A 214 6.06 -19.90 -28.41
CA ALA A 214 6.61 -20.78 -29.46
C ALA A 214 7.05 -22.15 -28.93
N GLY A 215 6.16 -22.85 -28.23
CA GLY A 215 6.38 -24.21 -27.72
C GLY A 215 5.58 -25.25 -28.49
N SER A 216 6.25 -26.21 -29.11
CA SER A 216 5.64 -27.46 -29.59
C SER A 216 5.54 -28.49 -28.46
N VAL A 217 4.57 -29.39 -28.55
CA VAL A 217 4.35 -30.49 -27.60
C VAL A 217 4.09 -31.77 -28.41
N GLY A 218 4.64 -32.91 -27.97
CA GLY A 218 4.47 -34.20 -28.65
C GLY A 218 3.05 -34.79 -28.52
N PRO A 219 2.64 -35.70 -29.42
CA PRO A 219 1.26 -36.17 -29.56
C PRO A 219 0.73 -37.08 -28.43
N TYR A 220 1.50 -37.29 -27.36
CA TYR A 220 1.16 -38.17 -26.23
C TYR A 220 1.05 -37.43 -24.88
N ALA A 221 1.01 -36.10 -24.89
CA ALA A 221 0.92 -35.31 -23.66
C ALA A 221 -0.53 -35.15 -23.18
N GLU A 222 -0.85 -35.72 -22.02
CA GLU A 222 -2.06 -35.31 -21.29
C GLU A 222 -1.92 -33.86 -20.80
N LEU A 223 -2.87 -33.01 -21.20
CA LEU A 223 -2.97 -31.62 -20.80
C LEU A 223 -4.19 -31.43 -19.89
N SER A 224 -4.00 -30.86 -18.70
CA SER A 224 -5.11 -30.45 -17.83
C SER A 224 -4.97 -28.98 -17.43
N VAL A 225 -6.08 -28.24 -17.56
CA VAL A 225 -6.13 -26.79 -17.32
C VAL A 225 -7.02 -26.49 -16.11
N GLY A 226 -6.41 -25.96 -15.05
CA GLY A 226 -7.11 -25.52 -13.84
C GLY A 226 -7.07 -24.01 -13.68
N VAL A 227 -8.24 -23.38 -13.47
CA VAL A 227 -8.32 -21.96 -13.11
C VAL A 227 -8.48 -21.86 -11.59
N HIS A 228 -7.68 -20.99 -10.97
CA HIS A 228 -7.78 -20.71 -9.55
C HIS A 228 -7.89 -19.20 -9.28
N LYS A 229 -8.63 -18.88 -8.23
CA LYS A 229 -8.77 -17.54 -7.68
C LYS A 229 -8.43 -17.59 -6.20
N THR A 230 -7.43 -16.82 -5.80
CA THR A 230 -6.93 -16.80 -4.43
C THR A 230 -7.00 -15.39 -3.88
N THR A 231 -7.44 -15.23 -2.63
CA THR A 231 -7.34 -13.96 -1.91
C THR A 231 -6.48 -14.14 -0.67
N GLY A 232 -5.41 -13.36 -0.59
CA GLY A 232 -4.45 -13.38 0.52
C GLY A 232 -4.57 -12.15 1.42
N LEU A 233 -4.11 -12.32 2.65
CA LEU A 233 -3.69 -11.29 3.59
C LEU A 233 -2.31 -11.70 4.12
N SER A 234 -1.33 -10.80 4.16
CA SER A 234 0.01 -11.14 4.63
C SER A 234 0.81 -9.92 5.06
N ALA A 235 1.62 -10.05 6.10
CA ALA A 235 2.69 -9.11 6.40
C ALA A 235 3.99 -9.57 5.72
N ASP A 236 4.64 -8.68 4.97
CA ASP A 236 5.99 -8.92 4.46
C ASP A 236 7.06 -8.71 5.55
N ASP A 237 8.33 -8.85 5.18
CA ASP A 237 9.46 -8.68 6.08
C ASP A 237 9.70 -7.25 6.58
N GLU A 238 9.03 -6.24 6.02
CA GLU A 238 8.99 -4.86 6.53
C GLU A 238 7.77 -4.62 7.45
N ALA A 239 6.92 -5.64 7.65
CA ALA A 239 5.58 -5.53 8.23
C ALA A 239 4.59 -4.67 7.40
N LEU A 240 4.87 -4.44 6.11
CA LEU A 240 3.86 -3.94 5.18
C LEU A 240 2.75 -5.00 5.04
N PHE A 241 1.50 -4.58 5.17
CA PHE A 241 0.36 -5.49 5.19
C PHE A 241 -0.37 -5.47 3.84
N PHE A 242 -0.32 -6.59 3.13
CA PHE A 242 -0.87 -6.74 1.78
C PHE A 242 -2.24 -7.40 1.80
N LYS A 243 -3.12 -6.99 0.88
CA LYS A 243 -4.30 -7.76 0.48
C LYS A 243 -4.24 -8.08 -1.01
N ASP A 244 -4.09 -9.37 -1.30
CA ASP A 244 -3.89 -9.89 -2.64
C ASP A 244 -5.17 -10.50 -3.21
N SER A 245 -5.27 -10.44 -4.53
CA SER A 245 -6.32 -11.07 -5.33
C SER A 245 -5.68 -11.65 -6.58
N THR A 246 -5.29 -12.90 -6.50
CA THR A 246 -4.66 -13.68 -7.58
C THR A 246 -5.71 -14.37 -8.42
N THR A 247 -5.52 -14.33 -9.75
CA THR A 247 -6.19 -15.19 -10.72
C THR A 247 -5.14 -15.84 -11.60
N GLY A 248 -5.15 -17.16 -11.68
CA GLY A 248 -4.14 -17.90 -12.43
C GLY A 248 -4.65 -19.16 -13.11
N SER A 249 -3.93 -19.57 -14.15
CA SER A 249 -4.10 -20.82 -14.87
C SER A 249 -2.91 -21.75 -14.56
N LYS A 250 -3.22 -23.01 -14.32
CA LYS A 250 -2.22 -24.08 -14.18
C LYS A 250 -2.41 -25.11 -15.28
N VAL A 251 -1.31 -25.48 -15.93
CA VAL A 251 -1.23 -26.47 -17.01
C VAL A 251 -0.31 -27.58 -16.54
N ASN A 252 -0.81 -28.80 -16.47
CA ASN A 252 0.02 -29.98 -16.18
C ASN A 252 0.33 -30.70 -17.49
N VAL A 253 1.54 -31.27 -17.59
CA VAL A 253 2.03 -32.07 -18.72
C VAL A 253 2.63 -33.37 -18.19
N ALA A 254 2.08 -34.51 -18.62
CA ALA A 254 2.61 -35.83 -18.27
C ALA A 254 4.01 -36.10 -18.87
N ALA A 255 4.75 -37.03 -18.27
CA ALA A 255 6.12 -37.37 -18.65
C ALA A 255 6.27 -37.82 -20.12
N GLY A 256 7.45 -37.59 -20.70
CA GLY A 256 7.80 -37.96 -22.07
C GLY A 256 7.81 -36.81 -23.08
N ALA A 257 7.15 -35.68 -22.79
CA ALA A 257 7.16 -34.51 -23.67
C ALA A 257 8.35 -33.57 -23.37
N GLN A 258 9.23 -33.34 -24.36
CA GLN A 258 10.18 -32.23 -24.33
C GLN A 258 9.46 -30.92 -24.67
N VAL A 259 9.46 -29.96 -23.75
CA VAL A 259 8.78 -28.66 -23.94
C VAL A 259 9.73 -27.51 -23.55
N LYS A 260 10.01 -26.61 -24.51
CA LYS A 260 10.73 -25.34 -24.29
C LYS A 260 9.76 -24.19 -24.58
N LEU A 261 9.32 -23.47 -23.53
CA LEU A 261 8.21 -22.50 -23.66
C LEU A 261 8.59 -21.02 -23.57
N THR A 262 9.67 -20.65 -22.88
CA THR A 262 10.19 -19.26 -22.86
C THR A 262 11.71 -19.23 -22.71
N GLU A 263 12.33 -18.17 -23.26
CA GLU A 263 13.75 -17.86 -23.03
C GLU A 263 14.04 -17.55 -21.56
N GLN A 264 13.07 -16.98 -20.84
CA GLN A 264 13.21 -16.54 -19.45
C GLN A 264 13.23 -17.68 -18.42
N ILE A 265 12.78 -18.89 -18.79
CA ILE A 265 12.77 -20.07 -17.89
C ILE A 265 13.84 -21.10 -18.33
N GLY A 266 14.18 -21.15 -19.62
CA GLY A 266 15.39 -21.82 -20.14
C GLY A 266 15.45 -23.36 -20.08
N ALA A 267 14.58 -24.01 -19.32
CA ALA A 267 14.67 -25.44 -19.02
C ALA A 267 14.27 -26.34 -20.22
N LYS A 268 15.08 -27.38 -20.46
CA LYS A 268 14.70 -28.59 -21.23
C LYS A 268 14.45 -29.71 -20.23
N LEU A 269 13.26 -30.32 -20.26
CA LEU A 269 12.81 -31.29 -19.25
C LEU A 269 11.99 -32.41 -19.93
N GLY A 270 12.01 -33.62 -19.37
CA GLY A 270 11.31 -34.80 -19.93
C GLY A 270 10.48 -35.60 -18.90
N ALA A 271 10.41 -35.16 -17.65
CA ALA A 271 9.61 -35.75 -16.59
C ALA A 271 8.34 -34.94 -16.32
N ASN A 272 7.42 -35.46 -15.48
CA ASN A 272 6.15 -34.83 -15.12
C ASN A 272 6.33 -33.35 -14.74
N ALA A 273 5.83 -32.46 -15.58
CA ALA A 273 6.06 -31.03 -15.52
C ALA A 273 4.76 -30.26 -15.29
N GLN A 274 4.83 -29.23 -14.46
CA GLN A 274 3.69 -28.40 -14.09
C GLN A 274 4.05 -26.93 -14.32
N PHE A 275 3.33 -26.29 -15.25
CA PHE A 275 3.45 -24.87 -15.54
C PHE A 275 2.29 -24.11 -14.89
N SER A 276 2.55 -22.92 -14.35
CA SER A 276 1.49 -22.00 -13.93
C SER A 276 1.82 -20.56 -14.29
N HIS A 277 0.81 -19.84 -14.78
CA HIS A 277 0.83 -18.40 -14.88
C HIS A 277 -0.23 -17.81 -13.95
N SER A 278 0.12 -16.78 -13.19
CA SER A 278 -0.81 -16.06 -12.32
C SER A 278 -0.61 -14.56 -12.36
N HIS A 279 -1.72 -13.84 -12.48
CA HIS A 279 -1.79 -12.38 -12.32
C HIS A 279 -2.36 -12.08 -10.93
N THR A 280 -1.65 -11.30 -10.13
CA THR A 280 -2.13 -10.83 -8.82
C THR A 280 -2.27 -9.32 -8.81
N GLN A 281 -3.42 -8.84 -8.33
CA GLN A 281 -3.61 -7.44 -7.94
C GLN A 281 -3.46 -7.32 -6.43
N PHE A 282 -2.48 -6.54 -5.98
CA PHE A 282 -2.23 -6.31 -4.55
C PHE A 282 -2.75 -4.95 -4.09
N LYS A 283 -2.95 -4.82 -2.78
CA LYS A 283 -3.32 -3.56 -2.12
C LYS A 283 -2.51 -3.47 -0.83
N GLU A 284 -1.65 -2.47 -0.77
CA GLU A 284 -0.73 -2.28 0.33
C GLU A 284 -1.35 -1.38 1.40
N TYR A 285 -1.23 -1.80 2.65
CA TYR A 285 -1.62 -1.05 3.84
C TYR A 285 -0.42 -0.97 4.76
N ASP A 286 -0.29 0.15 5.45
CA ASP A 286 0.92 0.41 6.22
C ASP A 286 1.10 -0.51 7.43
N SER A 287 -0.01 -1.05 7.94
CA SER A 287 -0.06 -2.06 8.99
C SER A 287 -1.42 -2.76 8.93
N VAL A 288 -1.56 -3.88 9.65
CA VAL A 288 -2.85 -4.57 9.79
C VAL A 288 -3.91 -3.68 10.47
N GLU A 289 -3.50 -2.76 11.35
CA GLU A 289 -4.40 -1.76 11.93
C GLU A 289 -4.93 -0.79 10.87
N GLN A 290 -4.06 -0.24 10.02
CA GLN A 290 -4.48 0.68 8.97
C GLN A 290 -5.39 -0.03 7.93
N TYR A 291 -5.18 -1.32 7.69
CA TYR A 291 -6.11 -2.14 6.92
C TYR A 291 -7.49 -2.20 7.59
N VAL A 292 -7.56 -2.50 8.89
CA VAL A 292 -8.82 -2.56 9.66
C VAL A 292 -9.51 -1.19 9.72
N ASP A 293 -8.79 -0.09 9.91
CA ASP A 293 -9.41 1.25 9.92
C ASP A 293 -9.92 1.65 8.54
N ARG A 294 -9.11 1.44 7.50
CA ARG A 294 -9.51 1.77 6.12
C ARG A 294 -10.50 0.77 5.50
N LYS A 295 -10.80 -0.39 6.12
CA LYS A 295 -11.70 -1.45 5.56
C LYS A 295 -12.75 -2.02 6.52
N GLY A 296 -12.72 -1.69 7.81
CA GLY A 296 -13.60 -2.24 8.86
C GLY A 296 -15.08 -2.23 8.50
N HIS A 297 -15.55 -1.12 7.92
CA HIS A 297 -16.90 -0.92 7.38
C HIS A 297 -17.34 -1.91 6.27
N LYS A 298 -16.44 -2.81 5.83
CA LYS A 298 -16.71 -3.93 4.91
C LYS A 298 -16.42 -5.31 5.53
N LEU A 299 -15.60 -5.36 6.56
CA LEU A 299 -15.25 -6.57 7.32
C LEU A 299 -16.32 -6.88 8.39
N ASN A 300 -16.83 -5.82 9.02
CA ASN A 300 -17.74 -5.87 10.16
C ASN A 300 -19.21 -5.75 9.70
N LYS A 301 -20.16 -6.07 10.60
CA LYS A 301 -21.60 -5.96 10.38
C LYS A 301 -22.30 -5.32 11.58
N ALA A 302 -23.10 -4.29 11.33
CA ALA A 302 -24.11 -3.76 12.24
C ALA A 302 -25.26 -3.09 11.46
N ASN A 303 -26.43 -2.96 12.11
CA ASN A 303 -27.64 -2.29 11.61
C ASN A 303 -28.40 -1.65 12.78
N ARG A 304 -29.01 -0.47 12.60
CA ARG A 304 -29.77 0.22 13.66
C ARG A 304 -31.02 -0.54 14.11
N ARG A 305 -31.64 -1.32 13.21
CA ARG A 305 -32.84 -2.12 13.54
C ARG A 305 -32.58 -3.24 14.56
N GLU A 306 -31.35 -3.77 14.62
CA GLU A 306 -30.97 -4.83 15.58
C GLU A 306 -31.12 -4.36 17.06
N TYR A 307 -31.15 -3.04 17.30
CA TYR A 307 -31.29 -2.42 18.62
C TYR A 307 -32.74 -2.10 19.04
N ILE A 308 -33.71 -2.46 18.20
CA ILE A 308 -35.13 -2.06 18.35
C ILE A 308 -36.01 -3.30 18.24
N ASP A 309 -35.78 -4.15 17.25
CA ASP A 309 -36.57 -5.35 17.00
C ASP A 309 -35.91 -6.57 17.70
N SER A 310 -35.76 -6.50 19.03
CA SER A 310 -34.99 -7.44 19.89
C SER A 310 -35.65 -8.81 20.12
N SER A 311 -36.50 -9.25 19.19
CA SER A 311 -37.17 -10.56 19.19
C SER A 311 -36.19 -11.73 19.22
N LYS A 312 -36.51 -12.79 19.97
CA LYS A 312 -35.69 -14.02 20.06
C LYS A 312 -35.44 -14.65 18.68
N ASN A 313 -36.41 -14.61 17.77
CA ASN A 313 -36.29 -15.23 16.44
C ASN A 313 -35.23 -14.53 15.56
N ASN A 314 -35.04 -13.22 15.74
CA ASN A 314 -33.99 -12.46 15.04
C ASN A 314 -32.57 -12.88 15.46
N LYS A 315 -32.38 -13.57 16.59
CA LYS A 315 -31.05 -14.01 17.05
C LYS A 315 -30.48 -15.14 16.19
N VAL A 316 -31.29 -16.13 15.82
CA VAL A 316 -30.85 -17.27 14.98
C VAL A 316 -30.53 -16.78 13.56
N GLU A 317 -31.40 -15.97 12.98
CA GLU A 317 -31.18 -15.42 11.64
C GLU A 317 -29.94 -14.49 11.60
N ASN A 318 -29.70 -13.70 12.65
CA ASN A 318 -28.48 -12.90 12.76
C ASN A 318 -27.23 -13.70 13.08
N PHE A 319 -27.32 -14.84 13.77
CA PHE A 319 -26.20 -15.77 13.95
C PHE A 319 -25.74 -16.34 12.60
N VAL A 320 -26.67 -16.85 11.78
CA VAL A 320 -26.37 -17.30 10.41
C VAL A 320 -25.82 -16.15 9.56
N LYS A 321 -26.49 -14.99 9.56
CA LYS A 321 -26.04 -13.76 8.87
C LYS A 321 -24.84 -13.04 9.54
N ARG A 322 -24.11 -13.69 10.46
CA ARG A 322 -22.81 -13.22 11.00
C ARG A 322 -21.66 -14.17 10.68
N HIS A 323 -21.95 -15.44 10.39
CA HIS A 323 -20.95 -16.47 10.02
C HIS A 323 -20.80 -16.67 8.50
N LEU A 324 -21.70 -16.10 7.68
CA LEU A 324 -21.56 -16.14 6.22
C LEU A 324 -20.48 -15.14 5.72
N PRO A 325 -19.58 -15.52 4.81
CA PRO A 325 -18.46 -14.67 4.35
C PRO A 325 -18.90 -13.44 3.53
N PHE A 326 -20.18 -13.35 3.16
CA PHE A 326 -20.76 -12.20 2.47
C PHE A 326 -21.79 -11.50 3.35
N ASN A 327 -21.34 -10.48 4.10
CA ASN A 327 -22.18 -9.61 4.93
C ASN A 327 -23.20 -8.79 4.10
N LEU A 328 -24.27 -9.43 3.62
CA LEU A 328 -25.37 -8.80 2.91
C LEU A 328 -26.12 -7.81 3.82
N GLY A 329 -26.49 -6.65 3.29
CA GLY A 329 -27.41 -5.71 3.94
C GLY A 329 -26.90 -4.88 5.12
N SER A 330 -25.61 -4.91 5.50
CA SER A 330 -25.14 -4.09 6.64
C SER A 330 -25.10 -2.59 6.34
N GLU A 331 -25.72 -1.78 7.22
CA GLU A 331 -25.62 -0.31 7.17
C GLU A 331 -24.17 0.18 7.22
N LEU A 332 -23.24 -0.50 7.93
CA LEU A 332 -21.82 -0.10 8.02
C LEU A 332 -21.17 0.13 6.65
N LYS A 333 -21.57 -0.63 5.61
CA LYS A 333 -21.04 -0.47 4.25
C LYS A 333 -21.26 0.93 3.67
N ASN A 334 -22.26 1.65 4.18
CA ASN A 334 -22.59 3.01 3.80
C ASN A 334 -21.85 4.08 4.61
N LEU A 335 -20.95 3.76 5.56
CA LEU A 335 -20.19 4.73 6.40
C LEU A 335 -19.65 5.93 5.60
N LYS A 336 -19.04 5.68 4.44
CA LYS A 336 -18.45 6.73 3.58
C LYS A 336 -19.48 7.51 2.74
N HIS A 337 -20.75 7.13 2.76
CA HIS A 337 -21.91 7.86 2.24
C HIS A 337 -22.59 8.68 3.34
N GLU A 338 -22.92 8.06 4.47
CA GLU A 338 -23.63 8.70 5.59
C GLU A 338 -22.86 9.92 6.13
N ARG A 339 -21.55 9.78 6.38
CA ARG A 339 -20.66 10.87 6.79
C ARG A 339 -20.55 11.98 5.75
N GLN A 340 -20.66 11.66 4.45
CA GLN A 340 -20.63 12.69 3.41
C GLN A 340 -21.93 13.50 3.38
N GLN A 341 -23.08 12.85 3.59
CA GLN A 341 -24.37 13.54 3.69
C GLN A 341 -24.43 14.44 4.92
N ALA A 342 -23.97 13.94 6.08
CA ALA A 342 -23.90 14.73 7.31
C ALA A 342 -22.93 15.94 7.16
N ALA A 343 -21.71 15.73 6.67
CA ALA A 343 -20.74 16.80 6.43
C ALA A 343 -21.26 17.87 5.44
N ASN A 344 -22.02 17.45 4.42
CA ASN A 344 -22.65 18.38 3.48
C ASN A 344 -23.82 19.16 4.12
N SER A 345 -24.59 18.58 5.03
CA SER A 345 -25.82 19.19 5.57
C SER A 345 -25.66 19.91 6.91
N GLN A 346 -24.50 19.79 7.57
CA GLN A 346 -24.23 20.38 8.89
C GLN A 346 -24.53 21.88 8.97
N HIS A 347 -24.19 22.64 7.91
CA HIS A 347 -24.37 24.10 7.90
C HIS A 347 -25.85 24.50 7.94
N ARG A 348 -26.73 23.76 7.24
CA ARG A 348 -28.18 23.96 7.31
C ARG A 348 -28.75 23.51 8.64
N LEU A 349 -28.23 22.44 9.22
CA LEU A 349 -28.68 22.01 10.55
C LEU A 349 -28.41 23.12 11.57
N ASN A 350 -27.23 23.76 11.54
CA ASN A 350 -26.91 24.87 12.43
C ASN A 350 -27.79 26.10 12.17
N ASP A 351 -27.93 26.50 10.90
CA ASP A 351 -28.84 27.56 10.43
C ASP A 351 -30.29 27.35 10.91
N LEU A 352 -30.83 26.13 10.80
CA LEU A 352 -32.18 25.79 11.25
C LEU A 352 -32.32 25.71 12.78
N LEU A 353 -31.29 25.23 13.48
CA LEU A 353 -31.31 25.21 14.96
C LEU A 353 -31.30 26.64 15.52
N GLU A 354 -30.54 27.55 14.91
CA GLU A 354 -30.54 28.97 15.28
C GLU A 354 -31.83 29.69 14.86
N THR A 355 -32.29 29.55 13.62
CA THR A 355 -33.44 30.32 13.08
C THR A 355 -34.83 29.81 13.48
N VAL A 356 -34.98 28.52 13.80
CA VAL A 356 -36.29 27.90 14.07
C VAL A 356 -36.46 27.42 15.52
N LEU A 357 -35.37 27.09 16.23
CA LEU A 357 -35.43 26.66 17.64
C LEU A 357 -34.77 27.64 18.63
N ASP A 358 -34.15 28.73 18.14
CA ASP A 358 -33.33 29.66 18.92
C ASP A 358 -32.17 28.98 19.69
N ILE A 359 -31.56 27.96 19.05
CA ILE A 359 -30.40 27.23 19.59
C ILE A 359 -29.17 27.54 18.74
N LYS A 360 -28.41 28.56 19.13
CA LYS A 360 -27.09 28.88 18.54
C LYS A 360 -26.14 27.71 18.79
N THR A 361 -25.68 27.04 17.73
CA THR A 361 -25.03 25.73 17.85
C THR A 361 -24.21 25.36 16.62
N ASN A 362 -23.12 24.62 16.82
CA ASN A 362 -22.19 24.22 15.76
C ASN A 362 -22.06 22.70 15.67
N VAL A 363 -23.08 22.03 15.14
CA VAL A 363 -22.98 20.62 14.73
C VAL A 363 -21.94 20.52 13.61
N ASN A 364 -20.98 19.63 13.81
CA ASN A 364 -19.87 19.38 12.89
C ASN A 364 -19.75 17.86 12.67
N ALA A 365 -19.81 17.43 11.41
CA ALA A 365 -19.74 16.05 10.99
C ALA A 365 -18.51 15.83 10.10
N PRO A 366 -17.47 15.09 10.56
CA PRO A 366 -16.24 14.99 9.82
C PRO A 366 -16.42 14.22 8.51
N ALA A 367 -16.03 14.84 7.39
CA ALA A 367 -16.05 14.22 6.07
C ALA A 367 -15.38 12.83 6.10
N PRO A 368 -15.90 11.82 5.37
CA PRO A 368 -15.38 10.47 5.46
C PRO A 368 -14.06 10.38 4.69
N GLU A 369 -12.96 10.03 5.37
CA GLU A 369 -11.67 9.67 4.75
C GLU A 369 -11.93 8.79 3.52
N ARG A 370 -11.47 9.23 2.35
CA ARG A 370 -11.62 8.55 1.07
C ARG A 370 -10.26 8.21 0.46
N SER A 371 -9.19 8.10 1.23
CA SER A 371 -7.91 7.50 0.83
C SER A 371 -8.03 6.23 -0.05
N LYS A 372 -6.99 5.96 -0.84
CA LYS A 372 -6.74 4.62 -1.39
C LYS A 372 -5.47 4.04 -0.73
N PRO A 373 -5.40 2.71 -0.52
CA PRO A 373 -4.09 2.05 -0.40
C PRO A 373 -3.28 2.24 -1.69
N LEU A 374 -1.97 2.04 -1.61
CA LEU A 374 -1.13 1.81 -2.79
C LEU A 374 -1.64 0.58 -3.56
N LEU A 375 -1.50 0.61 -4.89
CA LEU A 375 -2.05 -0.39 -5.81
C LEU A 375 -1.00 -0.73 -6.86
N GLY A 376 -0.57 -1.98 -6.88
CA GLY A 376 0.21 -2.54 -7.98
C GLY A 376 -0.37 -3.85 -8.47
N HIS A 377 0.36 -4.48 -9.38
CA HIS A 377 0.10 -5.86 -9.78
C HIS A 377 1.43 -6.58 -9.99
N TYR A 378 1.40 -7.91 -9.89
CA TYR A 378 2.52 -8.74 -10.30
C TYR A 378 2.05 -9.90 -11.16
N ASN A 379 2.91 -10.26 -12.11
CA ASN A 379 2.71 -11.38 -13.00
C ASN A 379 3.79 -12.41 -12.66
N THR A 380 3.37 -13.63 -12.32
CA THR A 380 4.25 -14.75 -12.02
C THR A 380 4.11 -15.81 -13.10
N TRP A 381 5.26 -16.36 -13.51
CA TRP A 381 5.37 -17.54 -14.34
C TRP A 381 6.21 -18.56 -13.56
N ALA A 382 5.73 -19.80 -13.47
CA ALA A 382 6.44 -20.85 -12.76
C ALA A 382 6.46 -22.17 -13.54
N GLY A 383 7.58 -22.86 -13.49
CA GLY A 383 7.72 -24.27 -13.90
C GLY A 383 8.15 -25.11 -12.70
N GLU A 384 7.47 -26.23 -12.47
CA GLU A 384 7.68 -27.18 -11.37
C GLU A 384 7.87 -28.60 -11.94
N VAL A 385 8.85 -29.34 -11.42
CA VAL A 385 9.23 -30.69 -11.87
C VAL A 385 9.33 -31.61 -10.66
N LYS A 386 8.66 -32.75 -10.72
CA LYS A 386 8.66 -33.75 -9.65
C LYS A 386 9.44 -34.98 -10.07
N LEU A 387 10.49 -35.30 -9.31
CA LEU A 387 11.39 -36.41 -9.56
C LEU A 387 11.35 -37.36 -8.36
N SER A 388 10.76 -38.54 -8.56
CA SER A 388 10.75 -39.65 -7.61
C SER A 388 11.84 -40.65 -8.01
N ALA A 389 12.90 -40.79 -7.20
CA ALA A 389 14.06 -41.61 -7.55
C ALA A 389 13.94 -43.05 -7.04
N ASN A 390 13.87 -44.00 -7.98
CA ASN A 390 14.34 -45.36 -7.73
C ASN A 390 15.89 -45.34 -7.66
N ALA A 391 16.47 -46.31 -6.96
CA ALA A 391 17.88 -46.28 -6.56
C ALA A 391 18.86 -46.11 -7.74
N GLY A 392 19.84 -45.21 -7.57
CA GLY A 392 20.99 -45.06 -8.48
C GLY A 392 20.92 -43.95 -9.52
N MET A 393 19.81 -43.21 -9.64
CA MET A 393 19.71 -42.10 -10.59
C MET A 393 20.65 -40.92 -10.25
N THR A 394 21.45 -40.52 -11.25
CA THR A 394 22.11 -39.21 -11.31
C THR A 394 21.35 -38.34 -12.32
N VAL A 395 21.02 -37.10 -11.95
CA VAL A 395 20.25 -36.17 -12.80
C VAL A 395 20.93 -34.80 -12.82
N ASN A 396 21.24 -34.30 -14.01
CA ASN A 396 21.87 -32.98 -14.16
C ASN A 396 20.80 -31.89 -14.24
N ILE A 397 20.76 -31.00 -13.24
CA ILE A 397 19.79 -29.88 -13.16
C ILE A 397 20.58 -28.56 -13.14
N GLY A 398 21.16 -28.24 -14.30
CA GLY A 398 22.18 -27.19 -14.42
C GLY A 398 23.59 -27.81 -14.48
N GLU A 399 24.59 -27.01 -14.14
CA GLU A 399 26.01 -27.42 -14.18
C GLU A 399 26.39 -28.35 -13.01
N ALA A 400 25.65 -28.30 -11.91
CA ALA A 400 25.77 -29.24 -10.80
C ALA A 400 24.94 -30.51 -11.08
N GLY A 401 25.64 -31.64 -11.29
CA GLY A 401 25.01 -32.96 -11.42
C GLY A 401 24.64 -33.55 -10.07
N LEU A 402 23.36 -33.86 -9.87
CA LEU A 402 22.82 -34.34 -8.58
C LEU A 402 22.71 -35.86 -8.53
N LYS A 403 23.26 -36.47 -7.47
CA LYS A 403 23.23 -37.92 -7.22
C LYS A 403 22.19 -38.24 -6.14
N LEU A 404 21.16 -39.00 -6.50
CA LEU A 404 20.00 -39.20 -5.64
C LEU A 404 20.09 -40.53 -4.85
N ALA A 405 19.84 -40.44 -3.55
CA ALA A 405 19.66 -41.62 -2.70
C ALA A 405 18.30 -42.30 -2.97
N ALA A 406 18.22 -43.60 -2.74
CA ALA A 406 17.00 -44.38 -2.95
C ALA A 406 15.84 -43.85 -2.08
N GLY A 407 14.66 -43.66 -2.68
CA GLY A 407 13.46 -43.19 -1.97
C GLY A 407 13.34 -41.67 -1.83
N ALA A 408 14.36 -40.90 -2.21
CA ALA A 408 14.26 -39.45 -2.24
C ALA A 408 13.27 -38.98 -3.33
N THR A 409 12.32 -38.14 -2.94
CA THR A 409 11.48 -37.38 -3.89
C THR A 409 11.88 -35.91 -3.84
N ILE A 410 12.39 -35.40 -4.95
CA ILE A 410 12.75 -33.99 -5.12
C ILE A 410 11.64 -33.28 -5.89
N ASN A 411 11.26 -32.10 -5.40
CA ASN A 411 10.44 -31.14 -6.14
C ASN A 411 11.28 -29.91 -6.47
N HIS A 412 11.55 -29.64 -7.75
CA HIS A 412 12.31 -28.46 -8.17
C HIS A 412 11.40 -27.49 -8.93
N LYS A 413 11.40 -26.21 -8.54
CA LYS A 413 10.51 -25.18 -9.05
C LYS A 413 11.24 -23.87 -9.32
N LYS A 414 11.09 -23.32 -10.53
CA LYS A 414 11.60 -21.98 -10.89
C LYS A 414 10.48 -20.97 -11.07
N SER A 415 10.52 -19.94 -10.22
CA SER A 415 9.81 -18.66 -10.20
C SER A 415 10.37 -17.56 -11.11
N VAL A 416 9.59 -16.90 -11.96
CA VAL A 416 9.85 -15.48 -12.32
C VAL A 416 8.62 -14.66 -11.98
N THR A 417 8.79 -13.63 -11.14
CA THR A 417 7.74 -12.67 -10.80
C THR A 417 8.19 -11.26 -11.15
N ASN A 418 7.46 -10.61 -12.07
CA ASN A 418 7.64 -9.21 -12.42
C ASN A 418 6.56 -8.39 -11.69
N ILE A 419 6.98 -7.43 -10.87
CA ILE A 419 6.11 -6.58 -10.04
C ILE A 419 6.12 -5.16 -10.62
N TYR A 420 4.94 -4.58 -10.77
CA TYR A 420 4.72 -3.22 -11.24
C TYR A 420 3.88 -2.47 -10.21
N GLU A 421 4.52 -1.60 -9.45
CA GLU A 421 3.88 -0.66 -8.54
C GLU A 421 3.75 0.71 -9.22
N PHE A 422 2.67 1.44 -8.91
CA PHE A 422 2.40 2.74 -9.51
C PHE A 422 2.17 3.80 -8.42
N VAL A 423 3.18 4.66 -8.25
CA VAL A 423 3.09 5.83 -7.37
C VAL A 423 2.43 6.99 -8.16
N PRO A 424 1.31 7.55 -7.67
CA PRO A 424 0.75 8.78 -8.22
C PRO A 424 1.47 9.99 -7.60
N SER A 425 2.26 10.69 -8.41
CA SER A 425 3.08 11.83 -7.99
C SER A 425 2.52 13.13 -8.57
N GLN A 426 2.42 14.20 -7.77
CA GLN A 426 1.70 15.41 -8.20
C GLN A 426 2.46 16.14 -9.31
N PHE A 427 1.74 16.89 -10.15
CA PHE A 427 2.34 17.54 -11.32
C PHE A 427 3.56 18.41 -10.99
N TYR A 428 3.50 19.19 -9.90
CA TYR A 428 4.62 20.05 -9.48
C TYR A 428 5.86 19.26 -9.08
N ASP A 429 5.71 18.22 -8.25
CA ASP A 429 6.82 17.44 -7.69
C ASP A 429 7.67 16.81 -8.82
N VAL A 430 7.01 16.29 -9.87
CA VAL A 430 7.67 15.72 -11.05
C VAL A 430 8.25 16.82 -11.96
N ILE A 431 7.50 17.90 -12.21
CA ILE A 431 7.95 18.99 -13.12
C ILE A 431 9.10 19.82 -12.53
N LYS A 432 9.23 19.89 -11.20
CA LYS A 432 10.40 20.46 -10.51
C LYS A 432 11.70 19.76 -10.93
N ASN A 433 11.67 18.44 -10.99
CA ASN A 433 12.85 17.60 -11.26
C ASN A 433 13.00 17.30 -12.76
N ASN A 434 11.92 17.35 -13.55
CA ASN A 434 11.87 17.04 -14.97
C ASN A 434 10.99 18.06 -15.71
N ALA A 435 11.58 19.20 -16.10
CA ALA A 435 10.85 20.30 -16.73
C ALA A 435 10.11 19.92 -18.04
N ASP A 436 10.59 18.91 -18.77
CA ASP A 436 9.96 18.46 -20.01
C ASP A 436 8.61 17.77 -19.79
N LYS A 437 8.34 17.25 -18.57
CA LYS A 437 7.01 16.72 -18.20
C LYS A 437 5.92 17.77 -18.29
N LEU A 438 6.25 19.06 -18.19
CA LEU A 438 5.31 20.17 -18.42
C LEU A 438 4.79 20.24 -19.87
N LYS A 439 5.55 19.70 -20.83
CA LYS A 439 5.17 19.60 -22.25
C LYS A 439 4.15 18.47 -22.51
N GLU A 440 4.13 17.43 -21.67
CA GLU A 440 3.17 16.33 -21.76
C GLU A 440 1.75 16.71 -21.28
N LEU A 441 1.63 17.77 -20.45
CA LEU A 441 0.33 18.23 -19.97
C LEU A 441 -0.47 18.91 -21.10
N PRO A 442 -1.71 18.48 -21.38
CA PRO A 442 -2.56 19.10 -22.39
C PRO A 442 -2.64 20.61 -22.22
N ALA A 443 -2.37 21.37 -23.29
CA ALA A 443 -2.15 22.82 -23.24
C ALA A 443 -3.27 23.58 -22.51
N ASN A 444 -4.52 23.13 -22.65
CA ASN A 444 -5.68 23.72 -21.99
C ASN A 444 -5.65 23.65 -20.45
N LEU A 445 -4.87 22.76 -19.83
CA LEU A 445 -4.72 22.66 -18.38
C LEU A 445 -3.90 23.82 -17.79
N THR A 446 -3.02 24.40 -18.61
CA THR A 446 -2.07 25.46 -18.24
C THR A 446 -2.35 26.77 -18.97
N GLN A 447 -3.44 26.85 -19.74
CA GLN A 447 -3.76 27.99 -20.60
C GLN A 447 -3.83 29.30 -19.80
N HIS A 448 -4.69 29.38 -18.77
CA HIS A 448 -4.85 30.65 -18.03
C HIS A 448 -3.58 31.04 -17.25
N ALA A 449 -2.82 30.05 -16.76
CA ALA A 449 -1.51 30.28 -16.15
C ALA A 449 -0.49 30.86 -17.14
N LYS A 450 -0.50 30.39 -18.40
CA LYS A 450 0.31 30.93 -19.51
C LYS A 450 -0.12 32.34 -19.89
N GLU A 451 -1.43 32.62 -19.95
CA GLU A 451 -1.98 33.96 -20.19
C GLU A 451 -1.48 34.95 -19.12
N ILE A 452 -1.62 34.61 -17.82
CA ILE A 452 -1.14 35.45 -16.71
C ILE A 452 0.37 35.77 -16.82
N THR A 453 1.20 34.81 -17.23
CA THR A 453 2.63 35.06 -17.46
C THR A 453 2.95 35.76 -18.78
N ALA A 454 2.10 35.65 -19.81
CA ALA A 454 2.34 36.32 -21.09
C ALA A 454 2.23 37.86 -20.98
N TYR A 455 1.36 38.36 -20.09
CA TYR A 455 1.25 39.79 -19.77
C TYR A 455 2.35 40.30 -18.81
N SER A 456 3.35 39.49 -18.45
CA SER A 456 4.42 39.87 -17.53
C SER A 456 5.68 39.02 -17.78
N SER A 457 6.63 39.58 -18.55
CA SER A 457 7.91 38.97 -18.95
C SER A 457 8.82 38.45 -17.83
N ASN A 458 8.53 38.78 -16.57
CA ASN A 458 9.40 38.54 -15.42
C ASN A 458 8.72 37.64 -14.38
N SER A 459 9.50 37.04 -13.49
CA SER A 459 9.06 36.14 -12.39
C SER A 459 7.95 36.72 -11.48
N ASN A 460 7.77 38.05 -11.48
CA ASN A 460 6.64 38.76 -10.88
C ASN A 460 5.27 38.30 -11.42
N GLY A 461 5.16 37.95 -12.70
CA GLY A 461 3.92 37.45 -13.30
C GLY A 461 3.49 36.10 -12.73
N ALA A 462 4.44 35.16 -12.65
CA ALA A 462 4.23 33.87 -12.03
C ALA A 462 3.86 33.99 -10.54
N THR A 463 4.54 34.88 -9.81
CA THR A 463 4.28 35.20 -8.40
C THR A 463 2.87 35.77 -8.19
N LYS A 464 2.41 36.67 -9.07
CA LYS A 464 1.03 37.18 -9.06
C LYS A 464 0.01 36.08 -9.33
N GLY A 465 0.28 35.21 -10.32
CA GLY A 465 -0.57 34.06 -10.64
C GLY A 465 -0.74 33.09 -9.48
N LEU A 466 0.33 32.79 -8.73
CA LEU A 466 0.28 31.96 -7.52
C LEU A 466 -0.61 32.57 -6.44
N LYS A 467 -0.54 33.90 -6.22
CA LYS A 467 -1.40 34.60 -5.25
C LYS A 467 -2.87 34.54 -5.64
N LEU A 468 -3.20 34.82 -6.91
CA LEU A 468 -4.57 34.70 -7.43
C LEU A 468 -5.13 33.28 -7.31
N LEU A 469 -4.33 32.27 -7.69
CA LEU A 469 -4.69 30.87 -7.58
C LEU A 469 -4.98 30.46 -6.12
N SER A 470 -4.18 30.94 -5.17
CA SER A 470 -4.39 30.72 -3.73
C SER A 470 -5.75 31.24 -3.25
N GLN A 471 -6.10 32.47 -3.62
CA GLN A 471 -7.36 33.15 -3.25
C GLN A 471 -8.59 32.46 -3.87
N ASP A 472 -8.48 32.07 -5.14
CA ASP A 472 -9.55 31.37 -5.84
C ASP A 472 -9.83 29.98 -5.27
N ILE A 473 -8.80 29.25 -4.85
CA ILE A 473 -8.94 27.91 -4.25
C ILE A 473 -9.69 27.99 -2.91
N ASP A 474 -9.30 28.91 -2.03
CA ASP A 474 -9.96 29.13 -0.73
C ASP A 474 -11.44 29.47 -0.92
N SER A 475 -11.72 30.40 -1.83
CA SER A 475 -13.07 30.87 -2.16
C SER A 475 -13.92 29.75 -2.75
N TYR A 476 -13.35 28.97 -3.68
CA TYR A 476 -14.04 27.92 -4.41
C TYR A 476 -14.59 26.81 -3.52
N TYR A 477 -13.81 26.33 -2.54
CA TYR A 477 -14.28 25.24 -1.67
C TYR A 477 -15.45 25.66 -0.77
N LYS A 478 -15.42 26.90 -0.25
CA LYS A 478 -16.52 27.49 0.54
C LYS A 478 -17.82 27.54 -0.28
N THR A 479 -17.79 28.16 -1.46
CA THR A 479 -18.94 28.23 -2.37
C THR A 479 -19.43 26.85 -2.81
N VAL A 480 -18.51 25.91 -3.03
CA VAL A 480 -18.85 24.53 -3.40
C VAL A 480 -19.62 23.79 -2.31
N GLN A 481 -19.22 23.95 -1.04
CA GLN A 481 -19.90 23.31 0.09
C GLN A 481 -21.34 23.84 0.20
N GLN A 482 -21.52 25.16 0.09
CA GLN A 482 -22.83 25.82 0.09
C GLN A 482 -23.72 25.35 -1.08
N TYR A 483 -23.16 25.25 -2.29
CA TYR A 483 -23.87 24.78 -3.49
C TYR A 483 -24.27 23.29 -3.41
N ASP A 484 -23.36 22.41 -2.99
CA ASP A 484 -23.64 20.97 -2.86
C ASP A 484 -24.69 20.68 -1.78
N TYR A 485 -24.68 21.47 -0.69
CA TYR A 485 -25.72 21.44 0.32
C TYR A 485 -27.10 21.75 -0.31
N LEU A 486 -27.28 22.96 -0.85
CA LEU A 486 -28.58 23.42 -1.35
C LEU A 486 -29.13 22.50 -2.45
N LYS A 487 -28.26 22.01 -3.33
CA LYS A 487 -28.63 21.04 -4.38
C LYS A 487 -29.19 19.72 -3.83
N SER A 488 -28.85 19.35 -2.60
CA SER A 488 -29.32 18.11 -1.95
C SER A 488 -30.59 18.29 -1.11
N ALA A 489 -30.97 19.53 -0.77
CA ALA A 489 -32.18 19.82 -0.01
C ALA A 489 -33.41 19.84 -0.91
N LYS A 490 -34.56 19.37 -0.39
CA LYS A 490 -35.79 19.19 -1.18
C LYS A 490 -36.56 20.48 -1.45
N ASN A 491 -36.31 21.52 -0.66
CA ASN A 491 -37.03 22.79 -0.66
C ASN A 491 -36.09 24.01 -0.81
N ALA A 492 -34.87 23.82 -1.33
CA ALA A 492 -33.88 24.90 -1.41
C ALA A 492 -34.38 26.08 -2.28
N ASP A 493 -34.15 27.30 -1.79
CA ASP A 493 -34.45 28.53 -2.54
C ASP A 493 -33.75 28.51 -3.91
N PRO A 494 -34.50 28.55 -5.03
CA PRO A 494 -33.93 28.57 -6.38
C PRO A 494 -33.02 29.78 -6.65
N SER A 495 -33.24 30.91 -5.97
CA SER A 495 -32.46 32.14 -6.12
C SER A 495 -31.07 32.02 -5.47
N VAL A 496 -31.01 31.56 -4.22
CA VAL A 496 -29.75 31.33 -3.48
C VAL A 496 -28.95 30.18 -4.12
N LEU A 497 -29.64 29.11 -4.54
CA LEU A 497 -29.02 28.01 -5.30
C LEU A 497 -28.47 28.50 -6.67
N LYS A 498 -29.15 29.45 -7.33
CA LYS A 498 -28.67 30.10 -8.57
C LYS A 498 -27.46 30.98 -8.30
N GLN A 499 -27.42 31.77 -7.22
CA GLN A 499 -26.27 32.62 -6.90
C GLN A 499 -25.01 31.79 -6.64
N HIS A 500 -25.07 30.80 -5.74
CA HIS A 500 -23.92 29.92 -5.51
C HIS A 500 -23.55 29.07 -6.74
N ARG A 501 -24.48 28.79 -7.67
CA ARG A 501 -24.16 28.21 -8.99
C ARG A 501 -23.34 29.19 -9.84
N ILE A 502 -23.67 30.49 -9.83
CA ILE A 502 -22.96 31.55 -10.55
C ILE A 502 -21.57 31.73 -9.96
N ASP A 503 -21.44 32.00 -8.66
CA ASP A 503 -20.15 32.22 -7.98
C ASP A 503 -19.13 31.10 -8.27
N LYS A 504 -19.59 29.85 -8.10
CA LYS A 504 -18.85 28.62 -8.41
C LYS A 504 -18.47 28.53 -9.88
N HIS A 505 -19.34 28.97 -10.79
CA HIS A 505 -19.07 28.97 -12.23
C HIS A 505 -18.11 30.09 -12.64
N THR A 506 -18.11 31.24 -11.97
CA THR A 506 -17.16 32.34 -12.23
C THR A 506 -15.72 31.89 -11.99
N ILE A 507 -15.45 31.26 -10.83
CA ILE A 507 -14.10 30.73 -10.52
C ILE A 507 -13.73 29.58 -11.46
N GLU A 508 -14.66 28.65 -11.74
CA GLU A 508 -14.42 27.56 -12.70
C GLU A 508 -14.12 28.10 -14.12
N ASN A 509 -14.88 29.09 -14.61
CA ASN A 509 -14.71 29.70 -15.93
C ASN A 509 -13.36 30.43 -16.05
N ARG A 510 -12.93 31.17 -15.01
CA ARG A 510 -11.63 31.89 -15.02
C ARG A 510 -10.47 30.93 -15.32
N TRP A 511 -10.49 29.74 -14.74
CA TRP A 511 -9.49 28.70 -14.99
C TRP A 511 -9.88 27.73 -16.12
N GLY A 512 -10.75 28.14 -17.07
CA GLY A 512 -11.13 27.36 -18.26
C GLY A 512 -11.94 26.08 -17.99
N ALA A 513 -12.29 25.82 -16.74
CA ALA A 513 -12.81 24.56 -16.23
C ALA A 513 -14.35 24.51 -16.24
N ILE A 514 -14.89 23.32 -16.51
CA ILE A 514 -16.29 22.99 -16.30
C ILE A 514 -16.39 21.98 -15.16
N GLY A 515 -16.82 22.45 -13.99
CA GLY A 515 -17.03 21.64 -12.80
C GLY A 515 -15.76 21.31 -12.01
N ARG A 516 -15.98 20.91 -10.75
CA ARG A 516 -14.99 20.65 -9.70
C ARG A 516 -13.77 19.86 -10.14
N HIS A 517 -13.97 18.73 -10.83
CA HIS A 517 -12.85 17.86 -11.22
C HIS A 517 -12.01 18.45 -12.35
N GLN A 518 -12.57 19.33 -13.19
CA GLN A 518 -11.73 20.13 -14.09
C GLN A 518 -10.98 21.21 -13.29
N PHE A 519 -11.67 21.99 -12.44
CA PHE A 519 -11.00 23.05 -11.67
C PHE A 519 -9.81 22.53 -10.86
N LEU A 520 -9.99 21.42 -10.12
CA LEU A 520 -8.92 20.74 -9.37
C LEU A 520 -7.72 20.35 -10.26
N GLN A 521 -7.99 19.77 -11.43
CA GLN A 521 -6.96 19.31 -12.37
C GLN A 521 -6.20 20.50 -13.01
N PHE A 522 -6.92 21.56 -13.36
CA PHE A 522 -6.34 22.77 -13.97
C PHE A 522 -5.60 23.61 -12.93
N ALA A 523 -6.08 23.70 -11.69
CA ALA A 523 -5.41 24.40 -10.59
C ALA A 523 -4.05 23.78 -10.26
N ASN A 524 -3.96 22.45 -10.20
CA ASN A 524 -2.69 21.75 -9.97
C ASN A 524 -1.71 21.89 -11.15
N ALA A 525 -2.20 21.80 -12.40
CA ALA A 525 -1.37 22.02 -13.57
C ALA A 525 -0.90 23.48 -13.69
N SER A 526 -1.76 24.43 -13.33
CA SER A 526 -1.46 25.86 -13.28
C SER A 526 -0.44 26.18 -12.18
N HIS A 527 -0.57 25.60 -10.98
CA HIS A 527 0.44 25.68 -9.94
C HIS A 527 1.79 25.14 -10.42
N ALA A 528 1.84 23.94 -11.01
CA ALA A 528 3.08 23.37 -11.52
C ALA A 528 3.76 24.27 -12.57
N TYR A 529 2.98 24.82 -13.52
CA TYR A 529 3.46 25.79 -14.52
C TYR A 529 3.99 27.08 -13.87
N LEU A 530 3.22 27.68 -12.95
CA LEU A 530 3.56 28.94 -12.29
C LEU A 530 4.75 28.78 -11.34
N ALA A 531 4.84 27.66 -10.62
CA ALA A 531 5.98 27.33 -9.77
C ALA A 531 7.26 27.15 -10.59
N HIS A 532 7.22 26.37 -11.67
CA HIS A 532 8.34 26.24 -12.62
C HIS A 532 8.76 27.60 -13.20
N LYS A 533 7.80 28.46 -13.60
CA LYS A 533 8.08 29.81 -14.11
C LYS A 533 8.49 30.83 -13.05
N ALA A 534 8.21 30.60 -11.77
CA ALA A 534 8.74 31.39 -10.68
C ALA A 534 10.16 30.94 -10.28
N MET A 535 10.45 29.64 -10.34
CA MET A 535 11.75 29.05 -10.02
C MET A 535 12.81 29.31 -11.09
N ALA A 536 12.42 29.42 -12.37
CA ALA A 536 13.34 29.76 -13.44
C ALA A 536 14.02 31.11 -13.18
N ASP A 537 15.35 31.13 -13.20
CA ASP A 537 16.13 32.35 -13.12
C ASP A 537 15.89 33.21 -14.37
N ASP A 538 15.54 34.48 -14.15
CA ASP A 538 15.45 35.52 -15.17
C ASP A 538 16.85 36.15 -15.30
N PRO A 539 17.58 35.96 -16.42
CA PRO A 539 18.96 36.42 -16.56
C PRO A 539 19.12 37.95 -16.55
N GLN A 540 18.03 38.71 -16.58
CA GLN A 540 18.03 40.17 -16.45
C GLN A 540 17.40 40.66 -15.14
N SER A 541 16.99 39.76 -14.26
CA SER A 541 16.52 40.11 -12.91
C SER A 541 17.69 40.44 -11.98
N LYS A 542 17.47 41.37 -11.04
CA LYS A 542 18.38 41.51 -9.89
C LYS A 542 18.31 40.24 -9.04
N ALA A 543 19.46 39.73 -8.62
CA ALA A 543 19.54 38.63 -7.67
C ALA A 543 18.68 38.94 -6.43
N LEU A 544 17.79 38.01 -6.08
CA LEU A 544 16.89 38.12 -4.94
C LEU A 544 17.69 38.00 -3.64
N THR A 545 17.26 38.70 -2.58
CA THR A 545 17.79 38.43 -1.23
C THR A 545 17.35 37.05 -0.74
N THR A 546 18.08 36.50 0.23
CA THR A 546 17.73 35.28 0.98
C THR A 546 16.24 35.25 1.35
N GLU A 547 15.78 36.31 2.00
CA GLU A 547 14.42 36.48 2.50
C GLU A 547 13.37 36.50 1.37
N GLN A 548 13.69 37.15 0.24
CA GLN A 548 12.82 37.18 -0.94
C GLN A 548 12.72 35.81 -1.61
N GLN A 549 13.83 35.07 -1.70
CA GLN A 549 13.84 33.71 -2.24
C GLN A 549 13.09 32.74 -1.32
N THR A 550 13.29 32.80 0.01
CA THR A 550 12.52 32.02 0.99
C THR A 550 11.02 32.32 0.89
N SER A 551 10.62 33.59 0.96
CA SER A 551 9.21 34.02 0.84
C SER A 551 8.53 33.54 -0.46
N LYS A 552 9.31 33.43 -1.54
CA LYS A 552 8.88 32.94 -2.85
C LYS A 552 8.73 31.41 -2.88
N MET A 553 9.63 30.68 -2.23
CA MET A 553 9.52 29.22 -2.04
C MET A 553 8.36 28.86 -1.12
N ASP A 554 8.15 29.60 -0.03
CA ASP A 554 7.02 29.46 0.89
C ASP A 554 5.68 29.67 0.19
N LEU A 555 5.58 30.67 -0.70
CA LEU A 555 4.38 30.88 -1.52
C LEU A 555 4.12 29.67 -2.44
N ILE A 556 5.16 29.12 -3.09
CA ILE A 556 5.03 27.93 -3.95
C ILE A 556 4.55 26.74 -3.14
N ALA A 557 5.13 26.50 -1.94
CA ALA A 557 4.76 25.41 -1.04
C ALA A 557 3.33 25.57 -0.47
N ASN A 558 2.94 26.79 -0.08
CA ASN A 558 1.59 27.09 0.41
C ASN A 558 0.52 26.80 -0.66
N VAL A 559 0.75 27.25 -1.90
CA VAL A 559 -0.16 26.95 -3.00
C VAL A 559 -0.14 25.47 -3.36
N ALA A 560 0.99 24.76 -3.23
CA ALA A 560 1.06 23.31 -3.39
C ALA A 560 0.16 22.59 -2.36
N MET A 561 0.25 22.95 -1.07
CA MET A 561 -0.62 22.36 -0.03
C MET A 561 -2.11 22.57 -0.35
N LYS A 562 -2.50 23.77 -0.79
CA LYS A 562 -3.89 24.10 -1.14
C LYS A 562 -4.40 23.40 -2.41
N THR A 563 -3.55 23.22 -3.42
CA THR A 563 -3.91 22.51 -4.66
C THR A 563 -3.97 21.00 -4.45
N GLN A 564 -3.03 20.44 -3.68
CA GLN A 564 -2.86 19.00 -3.45
C GLN A 564 -3.77 18.44 -2.34
N SER A 565 -4.12 19.23 -1.32
CA SER A 565 -5.01 18.83 -0.21
C SER A 565 -6.30 19.67 -0.13
N PRO A 566 -7.27 19.48 -1.05
CA PRO A 566 -8.59 20.09 -0.92
C PRO A 566 -9.29 19.63 0.38
N PRO A 567 -9.96 20.53 1.13
CA PRO A 567 -10.68 20.21 2.37
C PRO A 567 -11.93 19.34 2.14
N ILE A 568 -12.34 19.16 0.89
CA ILE A 568 -13.41 18.24 0.51
C ILE A 568 -12.77 16.89 0.17
N GLU A 569 -12.83 15.94 1.10
CA GLU A 569 -12.12 14.66 1.01
C GLU A 569 -12.46 13.80 -0.23
N TYR A 570 -13.65 13.94 -0.82
CA TYR A 570 -13.94 13.33 -2.13
C TYR A 570 -13.15 13.97 -3.28
N SER A 571 -12.92 15.28 -3.23
CA SER A 571 -12.07 16.00 -4.17
C SER A 571 -10.63 15.50 -4.10
N LYS A 572 -10.10 15.26 -2.89
CA LYS A 572 -8.72 14.78 -2.66
C LYS A 572 -8.47 13.47 -3.39
N LYS A 573 -9.25 12.42 -3.07
CA LYS A 573 -9.20 11.13 -3.79
C LYS A 573 -9.38 11.23 -5.31
N ARG A 574 -10.13 12.22 -5.81
CA ARG A 574 -10.30 12.42 -7.25
C ARG A 574 -9.07 13.10 -7.87
N LEU A 575 -8.43 14.00 -7.14
CA LEU A 575 -7.21 14.68 -7.55
C LEU A 575 -6.09 13.67 -7.86
N ASP A 576 -5.87 12.71 -6.97
CA ASP A 576 -4.87 11.62 -7.09
C ASP A 576 -5.05 10.69 -8.32
N LYS A 577 -6.10 10.90 -9.13
CA LYS A 577 -6.33 10.20 -10.40
C LYS A 577 -6.11 11.07 -11.65
N ILE A 578 -6.10 12.39 -11.49
CA ILE A 578 -6.29 13.35 -12.59
C ILE A 578 -5.22 14.44 -12.64
N ALA A 579 -4.57 14.75 -11.51
CA ALA A 579 -3.56 15.80 -11.38
C ALA A 579 -2.15 15.26 -11.06
N THR A 580 -1.94 13.98 -11.34
CA THR A 580 -0.71 13.24 -11.03
C THR A 580 -0.12 12.62 -12.29
N PHE A 581 1.21 12.60 -12.38
CA PHE A 581 1.88 11.60 -13.22
C PHE A 581 1.78 10.22 -12.55
N LYS A 582 2.11 9.17 -13.31
CA LYS A 582 2.37 7.85 -12.73
C LYS A 582 3.87 7.62 -12.79
N GLN A 583 4.50 7.41 -11.65
CA GLN A 583 5.84 6.86 -11.59
C GLN A 583 5.71 5.35 -11.44
N GLN A 584 6.38 4.59 -12.30
CA GLN A 584 6.41 3.14 -12.25
C GLN A 584 7.65 2.69 -11.49
N ILE A 585 7.43 1.86 -10.47
CA ILE A 585 8.49 1.12 -9.82
C ILE A 585 8.47 -0.31 -10.38
N PHE A 586 9.62 -0.79 -10.86
CA PHE A 586 9.79 -2.14 -11.36
C PHE A 586 10.64 -2.97 -10.38
N LEU A 587 10.13 -4.15 -10.02
CA LEU A 587 10.85 -5.12 -9.20
C LEU A 587 10.80 -6.47 -9.91
N LYS A 588 11.89 -7.24 -9.87
CA LYS A 588 11.93 -8.61 -10.39
C LYS A 588 12.43 -9.56 -9.32
N ILE A 589 11.68 -10.63 -9.09
CA ILE A 589 12.05 -11.74 -8.21
C ILE A 589 12.20 -12.98 -9.08
N THR A 590 13.38 -13.61 -9.02
CA THR A 590 13.67 -14.88 -9.69
C THR A 590 13.94 -15.93 -8.62
N ASP A 591 12.99 -16.84 -8.42
CA ASP A 591 13.04 -17.86 -7.37
C ASP A 591 13.46 -19.22 -7.96
N SER A 592 14.28 -19.97 -7.25
CA SER A 592 14.68 -21.34 -7.57
C SER A 592 14.60 -22.17 -6.29
N LYS A 593 13.53 -22.96 -6.18
CA LYS A 593 13.19 -23.74 -5.00
C LYS A 593 13.43 -25.23 -5.24
N THR A 594 14.17 -25.87 -4.35
CA THR A 594 14.32 -27.33 -4.27
C THR A 594 13.79 -27.83 -2.93
N GLY A 595 12.80 -28.72 -2.98
CA GLY A 595 12.23 -29.37 -1.80
C GLY A 595 12.72 -30.82 -1.66
N LEU A 596 13.35 -31.12 -0.53
CA LEU A 596 13.84 -32.44 -0.13
C LEU A 596 12.90 -33.02 0.94
N ASN A 597 12.52 -34.28 0.80
CA ASN A 597 11.67 -34.98 1.78
C ASN A 597 12.51 -36.00 2.57
N VAL A 598 12.39 -35.97 3.90
CA VAL A 598 13.12 -36.81 4.85
C VAL A 598 12.14 -37.45 5.83
N SER A 599 12.01 -38.77 5.80
CA SER A 599 11.11 -39.55 6.66
C SER A 599 11.87 -40.60 7.47
N ALA A 600 11.59 -40.70 8.77
CA ALA A 600 12.18 -41.69 9.66
C ALA A 600 11.18 -42.10 10.76
N GLY A 601 10.59 -43.29 10.65
CA GLY A 601 9.55 -43.75 11.58
C GLY A 601 8.34 -42.80 11.59
N PRO A 602 7.83 -42.37 12.77
CA PRO A 602 6.70 -41.44 12.87
C PRO A 602 7.09 -39.96 12.65
N PHE A 603 8.34 -39.66 12.29
CA PHE A 603 8.80 -38.32 11.92
C PHE A 603 8.85 -38.18 10.39
N SER A 604 8.25 -37.09 9.88
CA SER A 604 8.37 -36.66 8.49
C SER A 604 8.72 -35.18 8.42
N ALA A 605 9.66 -34.81 7.58
CA ALA A 605 10.06 -33.43 7.34
C ALA A 605 10.33 -33.14 5.86
N GLN A 606 10.12 -31.89 5.48
CA GLN A 606 10.46 -31.33 4.18
C GLN A 606 11.41 -30.14 4.40
N LEU A 607 12.62 -30.24 3.86
CA LEU A 607 13.55 -29.12 3.74
C LEU A 607 13.36 -28.47 2.37
N ASP A 608 12.83 -27.26 2.37
CA ASP A 608 12.66 -26.41 1.20
C ASP A 608 13.79 -25.37 1.16
N VAL A 609 14.78 -25.59 0.28
CA VAL A 609 15.80 -24.57 -0.06
C VAL A 609 15.24 -23.67 -1.16
N LEU A 610 15.07 -22.39 -0.87
CA LEU A 610 14.67 -21.36 -1.83
C LEU A 610 15.84 -20.40 -2.07
N GLN A 611 16.49 -20.51 -3.22
CA GLN A 611 17.39 -19.48 -3.73
C GLN A 611 16.56 -18.40 -4.45
N ARG A 612 16.91 -17.12 -4.27
CA ARG A 612 16.15 -16.00 -4.84
C ARG A 612 17.10 -14.89 -5.28
N GLU A 613 16.99 -14.43 -6.52
CA GLU A 613 17.61 -13.17 -6.97
C GLU A 613 16.55 -12.08 -7.04
N ARG A 614 16.79 -10.95 -6.35
CA ARG A 614 15.86 -9.82 -6.25
C ARG A 614 16.50 -8.55 -6.86
N ILE A 615 15.97 -8.13 -8.00
CA ILE A 615 16.22 -6.77 -8.53
C ILE A 615 15.24 -5.83 -7.81
N HIS A 616 15.79 -4.79 -7.17
CA HIS A 616 15.02 -3.89 -6.32
C HIS A 616 15.52 -2.44 -6.40
N PRO A 617 14.62 -1.45 -6.30
CA PRO A 617 14.96 -0.03 -6.11
C PRO A 617 15.88 0.23 -4.91
N SER A 618 15.62 -0.43 -3.77
CA SER A 618 16.45 -0.27 -2.58
C SER A 618 17.68 -1.18 -2.62
N ARG A 619 18.89 -0.61 -2.56
CA ARG A 619 20.16 -1.32 -2.41
C ARG A 619 20.19 -2.38 -1.29
N ILE A 620 19.58 -2.13 -0.13
CA ILE A 620 19.53 -3.07 1.02
C ILE A 620 18.48 -4.19 0.87
N ARG A 621 17.82 -4.25 -0.29
CA ARG A 621 16.89 -5.32 -0.70
C ARG A 621 17.25 -5.91 -2.09
N ALA A 622 18.25 -5.35 -2.77
CA ALA A 622 18.72 -5.81 -4.07
C ALA A 622 19.88 -6.80 -3.89
N GLY A 623 19.73 -8.01 -4.41
CA GLY A 623 20.73 -9.07 -4.33
C GLY A 623 20.15 -10.47 -4.19
N SER A 624 21.01 -11.39 -3.77
CA SER A 624 20.71 -12.81 -3.69
C SER A 624 20.30 -13.22 -2.27
N TYR A 625 19.27 -14.03 -2.15
CA TYR A 625 18.75 -14.57 -0.89
C TYR A 625 18.78 -16.11 -0.91
N VAL A 626 18.96 -16.71 0.26
CA VAL A 626 18.70 -18.14 0.49
C VAL A 626 17.78 -18.28 1.69
N ASP A 627 16.58 -18.77 1.45
CA ASP A 627 15.57 -19.09 2.47
C ASP A 627 15.54 -20.61 2.68
N LEU A 628 15.92 -21.06 3.87
CA LEU A 628 15.82 -22.46 4.31
C LEU A 628 14.53 -22.64 5.09
N ASN A 629 13.55 -23.36 4.55
CA ASN A 629 12.30 -23.65 5.23
C ASN A 629 12.23 -25.14 5.59
N LEU A 630 12.41 -25.46 6.87
CA LEU A 630 12.26 -26.82 7.38
C LEU A 630 10.87 -26.97 8.01
N THR A 631 9.99 -27.71 7.36
CA THR A 631 8.66 -28.07 7.88
C THR A 631 8.67 -29.52 8.35
N TRP A 632 8.10 -29.82 9.52
CA TRP A 632 7.99 -31.19 10.04
C TRP A 632 6.58 -31.52 10.53
N THR A 633 6.31 -32.82 10.65
CA THR A 633 5.10 -33.38 11.26
C THR A 633 5.47 -34.68 11.98
N VAL A 634 4.92 -34.85 13.18
CA VAL A 634 5.13 -36.00 14.06
C VAL A 634 3.80 -36.72 14.27
N SER A 635 3.72 -38.01 13.97
CA SER A 635 2.46 -38.78 14.04
C SER A 635 2.19 -39.47 15.39
N GLY A 636 3.10 -39.36 16.35
CA GLY A 636 2.99 -39.93 17.70
C GLY A 636 4.10 -39.43 18.60
N SER A 637 3.96 -39.56 19.93
CA SER A 637 4.96 -39.01 20.87
C SER A 637 6.35 -39.60 20.62
N LEU A 638 7.35 -38.74 20.48
CA LEU A 638 8.75 -39.10 20.18
C LEU A 638 9.72 -38.82 21.34
N GLN A 639 9.17 -38.60 22.55
CA GLN A 639 9.92 -38.30 23.77
C GLN A 639 11.02 -39.35 24.02
N GLY A 640 12.30 -38.96 23.87
CA GLY A 640 13.46 -39.84 24.08
C GLY A 640 13.83 -40.77 22.92
N VAL A 641 13.15 -40.72 21.78
CA VAL A 641 13.35 -41.66 20.64
C VAL A 641 14.23 -41.10 19.52
N ILE A 642 14.31 -39.77 19.36
CA ILE A 642 15.19 -39.14 18.35
C ILE A 642 16.04 -38.04 18.99
N ASP A 643 17.35 -38.17 18.84
CA ASP A 643 18.33 -37.15 19.23
C ASP A 643 18.36 -35.97 18.22
N LYS A 644 18.45 -34.76 18.76
CA LYS A 644 18.58 -33.50 18.02
C LYS A 644 19.80 -33.47 17.10
N ALA A 645 20.97 -33.89 17.57
CA ALA A 645 22.20 -33.83 16.78
C ALA A 645 22.10 -34.75 15.54
N SER A 646 21.51 -35.93 15.70
CA SER A 646 21.24 -36.90 14.65
C SER A 646 20.28 -36.38 13.57
N ILE A 647 19.30 -35.54 13.92
CA ILE A 647 18.41 -34.92 12.93
C ILE A 647 19.16 -33.78 12.21
N THR A 648 19.84 -32.89 12.94
CA THR A 648 20.64 -31.81 12.34
C THR A 648 21.73 -32.35 11.43
N ALA A 649 22.39 -33.45 11.78
CA ALA A 649 23.38 -34.12 10.94
C ALA A 649 22.79 -34.57 9.59
N LYS A 650 21.60 -35.20 9.59
CA LYS A 650 20.91 -35.62 8.36
C LYS A 650 20.40 -34.44 7.53
N ILE A 651 20.01 -33.34 8.17
CA ILE A 651 19.63 -32.08 7.50
C ILE A 651 20.85 -31.45 6.81
N ASN A 652 22.00 -31.39 7.50
CA ASN A 652 23.26 -30.93 6.93
C ASN A 652 23.71 -31.83 5.76
N GLU A 653 23.69 -33.15 5.93
CA GLU A 653 24.04 -34.13 4.90
C GLU A 653 23.16 -34.02 3.65
N ALA A 654 21.84 -33.80 3.83
CA ALA A 654 20.91 -33.60 2.73
C ALA A 654 21.14 -32.26 1.99
N ALA A 655 21.46 -31.20 2.72
CA ALA A 655 21.73 -29.88 2.14
C ALA A 655 23.09 -29.82 1.42
N GLU A 656 24.15 -30.39 1.99
CA GLU A 656 25.47 -30.43 1.33
C GLU A 656 25.45 -31.22 0.01
N LYS A 657 24.58 -32.24 -0.12
CA LYS A 657 24.35 -32.97 -1.39
C LYS A 657 23.72 -32.10 -2.49
N GLU A 658 22.95 -31.07 -2.11
CA GLU A 658 22.45 -30.03 -3.03
C GLU A 658 23.46 -28.88 -3.23
N GLY A 659 24.69 -29.00 -2.70
CA GLY A 659 25.70 -27.93 -2.71
C GLY A 659 25.47 -26.83 -1.67
N VAL A 660 24.53 -27.02 -0.74
CA VAL A 660 24.10 -26.00 0.22
C VAL A 660 24.73 -26.27 1.59
N LYS A 661 25.86 -25.62 1.87
CA LYS A 661 26.45 -25.65 3.22
C LYS A 661 25.57 -24.89 4.21
N LEU A 662 25.01 -25.61 5.18
CA LEU A 662 24.27 -25.00 6.28
C LEU A 662 25.24 -24.42 7.32
N PRO A 663 24.91 -23.29 7.97
CA PRO A 663 25.72 -22.79 9.08
C PRO A 663 25.59 -23.71 10.30
N GLN A 664 26.67 -23.78 11.08
CA GLN A 664 26.80 -24.71 12.20
C GLN A 664 25.76 -24.47 13.32
N ASP A 665 25.27 -23.23 13.47
CA ASP A 665 24.27 -22.82 14.48
C ASP A 665 22.79 -23.16 14.12
N PHE A 666 22.51 -24.22 13.37
CA PHE A 666 21.12 -24.59 13.06
C PHE A 666 20.42 -25.18 14.30
N ASP A 667 19.82 -24.32 15.14
CA ASP A 667 19.11 -24.71 16.35
C ASP A 667 17.76 -25.40 16.06
N PHE A 668 17.84 -26.65 15.64
CA PHE A 668 16.69 -27.52 15.49
C PHE A 668 16.24 -28.07 16.85
N SER A 669 15.44 -27.30 17.57
CA SER A 669 14.78 -27.75 18.81
C SER A 669 13.28 -27.96 18.59
N PRO A 670 12.85 -29.02 17.86
CA PRO A 670 11.43 -29.33 17.72
C PRO A 670 10.86 -29.80 19.07
N ASP A 671 9.70 -29.27 19.45
CA ASP A 671 8.93 -29.84 20.54
C ASP A 671 8.23 -31.13 20.05
N LEU A 672 8.84 -32.28 20.37
CA LEU A 672 8.40 -33.62 19.97
C LEU A 672 7.29 -34.20 20.88
N SER A 673 6.73 -33.41 21.79
CA SER A 673 5.67 -33.85 22.72
C SER A 673 4.27 -33.78 22.08
N GLY A 674 3.69 -34.94 21.76
CA GLY A 674 2.41 -35.05 21.07
C GLY A 674 2.51 -34.80 19.55
N GLY A 675 1.39 -35.01 18.84
CA GLY A 675 1.32 -34.98 17.37
C GLY A 675 1.40 -33.57 16.77
N LYS A 676 2.56 -32.92 16.91
CA LYS A 676 2.80 -31.53 16.49
C LYS A 676 3.36 -31.46 15.06
N SER A 677 3.04 -30.36 14.39
CA SER A 677 3.71 -29.90 13.17
C SER A 677 4.22 -28.49 13.38
N GLY A 678 5.25 -28.10 12.63
CA GLY A 678 5.87 -26.79 12.73
C GLY A 678 6.78 -26.50 11.54
N THR A 679 7.19 -25.24 11.40
CA THR A 679 8.11 -24.79 10.38
C THR A 679 9.15 -23.84 10.98
N VAL A 680 10.40 -23.95 10.55
CA VAL A 680 11.46 -22.95 10.80
C VAL A 680 11.94 -22.41 9.47
N LEU A 681 11.95 -21.08 9.34
CA LEU A 681 12.58 -20.33 8.26
C LEU A 681 13.90 -19.74 8.76
N ILE A 682 15.00 -19.94 8.05
CA ILE A 682 16.22 -19.13 8.18
C ILE A 682 16.49 -18.42 6.87
N ARG A 683 16.79 -17.12 6.94
CA ARG A 683 17.15 -16.30 5.78
C ARG A 683 18.62 -15.89 5.79
N PHE A 684 19.25 -16.05 4.63
CA PHE A 684 20.53 -15.43 4.29
C PHE A 684 20.34 -14.41 3.17
N PHE A 685 21.15 -13.36 3.19
CA PHE A 685 21.20 -12.34 2.15
C PHE A 685 22.64 -12.06 1.73
N LYS A 686 22.83 -11.77 0.44
CA LYS A 686 24.06 -11.33 -0.19
C LYS A 686 23.71 -10.08 -1.02
N PRO A 687 24.02 -8.87 -0.53
CA PRO A 687 23.60 -7.63 -1.18
C PRO A 687 24.35 -7.36 -2.49
N ASN A 688 23.75 -6.55 -3.35
CA ASN A 688 24.38 -6.09 -4.60
C ASN A 688 25.41 -4.97 -4.39
N TYR A 689 25.29 -4.12 -3.36
CA TYR A 689 26.29 -3.06 -3.12
C TYR A 689 27.66 -3.61 -2.69
N ALA A 690 27.69 -4.76 -2.01
CA ALA A 690 28.92 -5.49 -1.67
C ALA A 690 29.62 -6.16 -2.88
N LYS A 691 29.23 -5.80 -4.11
CA LYS A 691 29.95 -6.14 -5.35
C LYS A 691 30.87 -5.00 -5.84
N GLY A 692 30.83 -3.84 -5.19
CA GLY A 692 31.74 -2.72 -5.47
C GLY A 692 33.17 -3.02 -5.04
N ALA A 693 34.17 -2.58 -5.82
CA ALA A 693 35.58 -2.85 -5.56
C ALA A 693 36.12 -2.19 -4.26
N GLU A 694 35.42 -1.17 -3.76
CA GLU A 694 35.75 -0.41 -2.55
C GLU A 694 35.06 -0.95 -1.28
N PHE A 695 34.30 -2.05 -1.38
CA PHE A 695 33.62 -2.65 -0.22
C PHE A 695 34.50 -3.71 0.46
N GLU A 696 35.10 -3.37 1.60
CA GLU A 696 35.97 -4.28 2.37
C GLU A 696 35.23 -5.29 3.26
N GLY A 697 33.90 -5.21 3.37
CA GLY A 697 33.09 -6.08 4.23
C GLY A 697 32.83 -7.48 3.66
N ASP A 698 31.94 -8.24 4.30
CA ASP A 698 31.58 -9.57 3.78
C ASP A 698 30.67 -9.48 2.55
N THR A 699 31.20 -9.97 1.42
CA THR A 699 30.54 -10.10 0.11
C THR A 699 29.79 -11.43 -0.06
N GLY A 700 29.81 -12.30 0.95
CA GLY A 700 29.16 -13.60 1.00
C GLY A 700 27.68 -13.56 1.38
N TYR A 701 27.17 -14.69 1.86
CA TYR A 701 25.82 -14.83 2.40
C TYR A 701 25.82 -14.64 3.92
N ARG A 702 25.01 -13.70 4.42
CA ARG A 702 24.97 -13.29 5.82
C ARG A 702 23.58 -13.57 6.40
N ARG A 703 23.51 -14.08 7.64
CA ARG A 703 22.25 -14.46 8.30
C ARG A 703 21.45 -13.20 8.64
N GLN A 704 20.23 -13.07 8.13
CA GLN A 704 19.32 -11.97 8.49
C GLN A 704 18.47 -12.30 9.72
N PHE A 705 17.88 -13.51 9.76
CA PHE A 705 17.08 -13.97 10.90
C PHE A 705 16.83 -15.49 10.89
N ILE A 706 16.40 -15.99 12.04
CA ILE A 706 15.72 -17.28 12.25
C ILE A 706 14.28 -16.98 12.69
N ARG A 707 13.27 -17.60 12.06
CA ARG A 707 11.84 -17.34 12.33
C ARG A 707 11.08 -18.66 12.46
N HIS A 708 10.37 -18.83 13.57
CA HIS A 708 9.55 -20.00 13.85
C HIS A 708 8.10 -19.73 13.46
N LEU A 709 7.50 -20.66 12.72
CA LEU A 709 6.21 -20.55 12.07
C LEU A 709 5.31 -21.74 12.44
N GLY A 710 4.08 -21.46 12.84
CA GLY A 710 2.99 -22.45 12.89
C GLY A 710 2.04 -22.23 11.71
N SER A 711 1.56 -23.30 11.08
CA SER A 711 0.58 -23.21 9.98
C SER A 711 -0.62 -24.12 10.23
N ILE A 712 -1.81 -23.63 9.90
CA ILE A 712 -3.08 -24.34 9.97
C ILE A 712 -3.71 -24.29 8.59
N SER A 713 -3.89 -25.45 7.95
CA SER A 713 -4.56 -25.58 6.65
C SER A 713 -5.80 -26.47 6.74
N ALA A 714 -6.86 -26.10 6.02
CA ALA A 714 -8.11 -26.85 5.90
C ALA A 714 -8.62 -26.77 4.46
N GLY A 715 -8.87 -27.94 3.85
CA GLY A 715 -9.34 -28.04 2.47
C GLY A 715 -10.56 -28.95 2.32
N ALA A 716 -11.44 -28.61 1.38
CA ALA A 716 -12.58 -29.41 0.99
C ALA A 716 -12.69 -29.45 -0.54
N GLY A 717 -12.76 -30.66 -1.11
CA GLY A 717 -13.10 -30.89 -2.51
C GLY A 717 -14.53 -31.40 -2.59
N LEU A 718 -15.38 -30.75 -3.38
CA LEU A 718 -16.80 -31.10 -3.50
C LEU A 718 -17.08 -31.67 -4.89
N GLY A 719 -17.26 -32.98 -4.95
CA GLY A 719 -17.87 -33.70 -6.06
C GLY A 719 -19.37 -33.90 -5.80
N ALA A 720 -20.17 -33.84 -6.86
CA ALA A 720 -21.64 -33.72 -6.81
C ALA A 720 -22.14 -32.42 -6.12
N ALA A 721 -23.45 -32.14 -6.26
CA ALA A 721 -24.04 -30.85 -5.95
C ALA A 721 -24.23 -30.59 -4.43
N ALA A 722 -23.14 -30.31 -3.73
CA ALA A 722 -23.14 -29.87 -2.34
C ALA A 722 -23.13 -28.33 -2.24
N MET A 723 -23.96 -27.77 -1.36
CA MET A 723 -24.17 -26.32 -1.24
C MET A 723 -22.99 -25.63 -0.50
N VAL A 724 -21.94 -25.28 -1.25
CA VAL A 724 -20.71 -24.63 -0.73
C VAL A 724 -20.98 -23.28 -0.04
N ALA A 725 -22.02 -22.59 -0.48
CA ALA A 725 -22.60 -21.41 0.17
C ALA A 725 -24.09 -21.30 -0.21
N PRO A 726 -24.96 -20.71 0.64
CA PRO A 726 -26.37 -20.55 0.34
C PRO A 726 -26.62 -19.87 -1.02
N GLY A 727 -27.34 -20.55 -1.91
CA GLY A 727 -27.71 -20.04 -3.24
C GLY A 727 -26.70 -20.29 -4.36
N VAL A 728 -25.62 -21.04 -4.14
CA VAL A 728 -24.65 -21.41 -5.20
C VAL A 728 -24.70 -22.91 -5.48
N ASN A 729 -25.55 -23.30 -6.44
CA ASN A 729 -25.50 -24.62 -7.07
C ASN A 729 -24.73 -24.50 -8.40
N VAL A 730 -23.56 -25.11 -8.49
CA VAL A 730 -22.76 -25.20 -9.72
C VAL A 730 -22.27 -26.64 -9.86
N GLY A 731 -22.65 -27.31 -10.96
CA GLY A 731 -22.23 -28.68 -11.26
C GLY A 731 -20.80 -28.74 -11.80
N ALA A 732 -19.81 -28.53 -10.94
CA ALA A 732 -18.38 -28.71 -11.25
C ALA A 732 -17.60 -29.04 -9.96
N ASN A 733 -16.49 -29.78 -10.10
CA ASN A 733 -15.62 -30.12 -8.97
C ASN A 733 -14.97 -28.86 -8.40
N LEU A 734 -15.50 -28.35 -7.28
CA LEU A 734 -15.02 -27.13 -6.64
C LEU A 734 -14.03 -27.48 -5.51
N GLY A 735 -12.83 -26.92 -5.56
CA GLY A 735 -11.86 -26.99 -4.48
C GLY A 735 -11.86 -25.71 -3.66
N VAL A 736 -12.03 -25.82 -2.34
CA VAL A 736 -11.82 -24.74 -1.37
C VAL A 736 -10.62 -25.11 -0.51
N ASN A 737 -9.65 -24.20 -0.37
CA ASN A 737 -8.51 -24.38 0.54
C ASN A 737 -8.24 -23.09 1.31
N TYR A 738 -8.22 -23.20 2.64
CA TYR A 738 -7.84 -22.16 3.58
C TYR A 738 -6.49 -22.52 4.22
N ASN A 739 -5.54 -21.59 4.24
CA ASN A 739 -4.28 -21.74 4.98
C ASN A 739 -4.00 -20.47 5.79
N LYS A 740 -3.55 -20.64 7.03
CA LYS A 740 -3.12 -19.55 7.91
C LYS A 740 -1.78 -19.88 8.55
N THR A 741 -0.81 -19.00 8.38
CA THR A 741 0.53 -19.08 8.97
C THR A 741 0.72 -17.97 9.98
N THR A 742 1.21 -18.31 11.17
CA THR A 742 1.47 -17.39 12.29
C THR A 742 2.91 -17.54 12.78
N VAL A 743 3.56 -16.43 13.11
CA VAL A 743 4.91 -16.40 13.69
C VAL A 743 4.84 -16.60 15.20
N SER A 744 5.61 -17.54 15.74
CA SER A 744 5.76 -17.72 17.19
C SER A 744 6.98 -16.95 17.73
N SER A 745 8.11 -16.99 17.02
CA SER A 745 9.30 -16.21 17.37
C SER A 745 10.11 -15.80 16.13
N GLU A 746 10.90 -14.74 16.28
CA GLU A 746 11.91 -14.27 15.33
C GLU A 746 13.15 -13.91 16.16
N LYS A 747 14.33 -14.25 15.65
CA LYS A 747 15.64 -13.96 16.22
C LYS A 747 16.53 -13.38 15.14
N LEU A 748 17.11 -12.21 15.36
CA LEU A 748 17.91 -11.51 14.36
C LEU A 748 19.27 -12.18 14.15
N GLY A 749 19.86 -11.95 12.97
CA GLY A 749 21.28 -12.15 12.75
C GLY A 749 22.10 -10.99 13.30
N THR A 750 23.32 -11.30 13.70
CA THR A 750 24.33 -10.39 14.29
C THR A 750 25.41 -9.98 13.29
N GLU A 751 25.22 -10.35 12.01
CA GLU A 751 26.25 -10.35 10.94
C GLU A 751 25.88 -9.47 9.73
N ASP A 752 24.78 -8.72 9.84
CA ASP A 752 24.13 -8.02 8.73
C ASP A 752 23.37 -6.79 9.25
N LEU A 753 23.65 -5.59 8.70
CA LEU A 753 22.87 -4.39 9.05
C LEU A 753 21.58 -4.28 8.23
N THR A 754 21.49 -4.93 7.07
CA THR A 754 20.42 -4.68 6.09
C THR A 754 19.03 -5.00 6.62
N TYR A 755 18.85 -6.11 7.35
CA TYR A 755 17.54 -6.43 7.92
C TYR A 755 17.11 -5.38 8.95
N THR A 756 18.04 -4.92 9.80
CA THR A 756 17.81 -3.84 10.77
C THR A 756 17.46 -2.52 10.08
N MET A 757 18.25 -2.11 9.07
CA MET A 757 18.00 -0.88 8.30
C MET A 757 16.64 -0.91 7.58
N VAL A 758 16.26 -2.05 7.00
CA VAL A 758 14.95 -2.24 6.37
C VAL A 758 13.81 -2.03 7.38
N ARG A 759 13.91 -2.61 8.58
CA ARG A 759 12.91 -2.45 9.64
C ARG A 759 12.86 -1.02 10.17
N TYR A 760 14.02 -0.40 10.42
CA TYR A 760 14.10 0.99 10.90
C TYR A 760 13.51 1.98 9.89
N ASN A 761 14.00 1.97 8.64
CA ASN A 761 13.57 2.89 7.59
C ASN A 761 12.05 2.84 7.38
N ARG A 762 11.45 1.66 7.61
CA ARG A 762 10.01 1.46 7.57
C ARG A 762 9.29 2.05 8.80
N PHE A 763 9.69 1.71 10.02
CA PHE A 763 9.06 2.24 11.25
C PHE A 763 9.23 3.77 11.38
N PHE A 764 10.39 4.30 11.03
CA PHE A 764 10.67 5.75 11.01
C PHE A 764 9.83 6.49 9.95
N ARG A 765 9.63 5.92 8.76
CA ARG A 765 8.68 6.48 7.77
C ARG A 765 7.23 6.32 8.21
N ASN A 766 6.90 5.30 9.02
CA ASN A 766 5.55 5.11 9.55
C ASN A 766 5.13 6.16 10.57
N SER A 767 6.07 6.59 11.42
CA SER A 767 5.84 7.63 12.44
C SER A 767 5.78 9.05 11.88
N GLY A 768 6.02 9.22 10.56
CA GLY A 768 6.11 10.53 9.92
C GLY A 768 7.51 11.15 9.99
N LYS A 769 8.56 10.33 10.05
CA LYS A 769 9.97 10.71 10.32
C LYS A 769 10.21 11.17 11.77
N ASP A 770 9.51 10.57 12.73
CA ASP A 770 9.77 10.75 14.17
C ASP A 770 10.77 9.66 14.68
N PRO A 771 11.96 10.06 15.18
CA PRO A 771 12.93 9.12 15.77
C PRO A 771 12.42 8.44 17.04
N ALA A 772 11.54 9.08 17.82
CA ALA A 772 11.01 8.57 19.10
C ALA A 772 9.87 7.55 18.93
N ASN A 773 9.82 6.86 17.78
CA ASN A 773 8.69 6.02 17.42
C ASN A 773 8.63 4.70 18.20
N LYS A 774 7.42 4.37 18.66
CA LYS A 774 7.15 3.24 19.56
C LYS A 774 7.22 1.88 18.87
N GLU A 775 6.98 1.81 17.56
CA GLU A 775 7.08 0.55 16.79
C GLU A 775 8.52 0.05 16.75
N TRP A 776 9.48 0.94 16.45
CA TRP A 776 10.90 0.64 16.51
C TRP A 776 11.37 0.33 17.94
N GLN A 777 11.04 1.17 18.94
CA GLN A 777 11.46 0.94 20.34
C GLN A 777 11.01 -0.45 20.86
N ALA A 778 9.78 -0.86 20.56
CA ALA A 778 9.27 -2.18 20.92
C ALA A 778 9.95 -3.33 20.17
N PHE A 779 10.35 -3.11 18.89
CA PHE A 779 11.13 -4.08 18.13
C PHE A 779 12.57 -4.20 18.65
N GLU A 780 13.20 -3.08 18.99
CA GLU A 780 14.57 -3.01 19.50
C GLU A 780 14.68 -3.70 20.87
N SER A 781 13.83 -3.34 21.84
CA SER A 781 13.80 -4.02 23.15
C SER A 781 13.39 -5.50 23.07
N LYS A 782 12.64 -5.93 22.05
CA LYS A 782 12.34 -7.36 21.84
C LYS A 782 13.58 -8.17 21.43
N ASN A 783 14.56 -7.54 20.79
CA ASN A 783 15.77 -8.19 20.27
C ASN A 783 17.04 -7.66 20.96
N GLU A 784 16.93 -7.23 22.22
CA GLU A 784 18.03 -6.56 22.92
C GLU A 784 19.29 -7.42 23.03
N ILE A 785 19.13 -8.74 23.22
CA ILE A 785 20.25 -9.72 23.29
C ILE A 785 20.99 -9.82 21.95
N GLU A 786 20.27 -9.71 20.83
CA GLU A 786 20.84 -9.66 19.49
C GLU A 786 21.53 -8.32 19.23
N TYR A 787 20.97 -7.20 19.71
CA TYR A 787 21.61 -5.88 19.60
C TYR A 787 22.85 -5.74 20.47
N GLN A 788 22.88 -6.29 21.69
CA GLN A 788 24.09 -6.38 22.52
C GLN A 788 25.22 -7.08 21.76
N LYS A 789 24.94 -8.21 21.09
CA LYS A 789 25.93 -8.91 20.26
C LYS A 789 26.33 -8.10 19.02
N MET A 790 25.35 -7.51 18.33
CA MET A 790 25.60 -6.67 17.15
C MET A 790 26.48 -5.46 17.48
N PHE A 791 26.29 -4.80 18.61
CA PHE A 791 27.10 -3.64 19.02
C PHE A 791 28.54 -4.04 19.37
N ARG A 792 28.75 -5.21 19.98
CA ARG A 792 30.09 -5.78 20.15
C ARG A 792 30.77 -6.05 18.80
N HIS A 793 30.05 -6.71 17.89
CA HIS A 793 30.49 -6.97 16.51
C HIS A 793 30.71 -5.68 15.68
N LEU A 794 30.20 -4.53 16.13
CA LEU A 794 30.46 -3.20 15.54
C LEU A 794 31.63 -2.46 16.24
N GLY A 795 32.02 -2.86 17.45
CA GLY A 795 33.18 -2.34 18.16
C GLY A 795 34.50 -2.99 17.72
N ASP A 796 34.47 -4.28 17.38
CA ASP A 796 35.60 -5.01 16.79
C ASP A 796 35.88 -4.53 15.35
N GLN A 797 36.98 -3.82 15.16
CA GLN A 797 37.43 -3.28 13.88
C GLN A 797 37.76 -4.36 12.83
N SER A 798 38.10 -5.58 13.27
CA SER A 798 38.38 -6.71 12.37
C SER A 798 37.09 -7.33 11.83
N HIS A 799 35.95 -7.05 12.47
CA HIS A 799 34.71 -7.76 12.23
C HIS A 799 33.98 -7.31 10.96
N LYS A 800 33.30 -8.26 10.32
CA LYS A 800 32.66 -8.09 9.01
C LYS A 800 31.57 -7.02 9.00
N ILE A 801 30.78 -6.93 10.08
CA ILE A 801 29.70 -5.94 10.20
C ILE A 801 30.21 -4.53 10.56
N HIS A 802 31.36 -4.41 11.25
CA HIS A 802 32.03 -3.12 11.46
C HIS A 802 32.42 -2.49 10.12
N LYS A 803 33.00 -3.28 9.19
CA LYS A 803 33.32 -2.83 7.83
C LYS A 803 32.09 -2.44 7.01
N GLU A 804 30.97 -3.13 7.18
CA GLU A 804 29.70 -2.73 6.58
C GLU A 804 29.18 -1.39 7.16
N ALA A 805 29.34 -1.16 8.47
CA ALA A 805 29.03 0.14 9.06
C ALA A 805 29.92 1.25 8.49
N GLN A 806 31.23 1.03 8.34
CA GLN A 806 32.14 2.04 7.76
C GLN A 806 31.72 2.43 6.34
N HIS A 807 31.37 1.47 5.48
CA HIS A 807 30.87 1.75 4.13
C HIS A 807 29.66 2.71 4.14
N PHE A 808 28.70 2.46 5.02
CA PHE A 808 27.52 3.32 5.15
C PHE A 808 27.83 4.67 5.82
N LEU A 809 28.71 4.71 6.82
CA LEU A 809 29.12 5.95 7.49
C LEU A 809 29.90 6.88 6.55
N SER A 810 30.82 6.35 5.72
CA SER A 810 31.50 7.13 4.68
C SER A 810 30.50 7.72 3.68
N GLU A 811 29.48 6.96 3.26
CA GLU A 811 28.45 7.48 2.34
C GLU A 811 27.74 8.73 2.90
N LEU A 812 27.54 8.85 4.21
CA LEU A 812 26.96 10.06 4.83
C LEU A 812 27.88 11.29 4.72
N VAL A 813 29.20 11.08 4.73
CA VAL A 813 30.21 12.13 4.57
C VAL A 813 30.36 12.51 3.10
N ASP A 814 30.35 11.52 2.20
CA ASP A 814 30.55 11.70 0.75
C ASP A 814 29.31 12.29 0.06
N LYS A 815 28.10 11.97 0.53
CA LYS A 815 26.82 12.51 0.02
C LYS A 815 26.29 13.70 0.81
N ALA A 816 27.09 14.29 1.70
CA ALA A 816 26.69 15.49 2.41
C ALA A 816 26.45 16.67 1.44
N PRO A 817 25.29 17.35 1.46
CA PRO A 817 24.95 18.36 0.47
C PRO A 817 25.70 19.70 0.64
N ASP A 818 26.31 19.90 1.81
CA ASP A 818 27.09 21.09 2.16
C ASP A 818 28.08 20.78 3.30
N GLU A 819 29.06 21.66 3.50
CA GLU A 819 30.14 21.47 4.47
C GLU A 819 29.64 21.41 5.94
N SER A 820 28.54 22.10 6.29
CA SER A 820 27.97 22.01 7.65
C SER A 820 27.39 20.62 7.91
N ASN A 821 26.72 20.04 6.92
CA ASN A 821 26.21 18.68 7.00
C ASN A 821 27.32 17.63 6.88
N LYS A 822 28.41 17.92 6.15
CA LYS A 822 29.61 17.07 6.09
C LYS A 822 30.31 16.97 7.45
N ILE A 823 30.49 18.09 8.14
CA ILE A 823 31.05 18.14 9.50
C ILE A 823 30.18 17.32 10.47
N LYS A 824 28.85 17.41 10.39
CA LYS A 824 27.93 16.59 11.22
C LYS A 824 28.04 15.10 10.91
N ALA A 825 28.13 14.72 9.64
CA ALA A 825 28.33 13.33 9.23
C ALA A 825 29.67 12.78 9.75
N GLN A 826 30.74 13.56 9.71
CA GLN A 826 32.04 13.18 10.26
C GLN A 826 32.03 13.09 11.80
N SER A 827 31.27 13.94 12.48
CA SER A 827 31.04 13.83 13.93
C SER A 827 30.37 12.48 14.26
N LEU A 828 29.27 12.16 13.59
CA LEU A 828 28.55 10.90 13.76
C LEU A 828 29.41 9.67 13.41
N PHE A 829 30.26 9.76 12.37
CA PHE A 829 31.25 8.72 12.02
C PHE A 829 32.16 8.40 13.21
N ASN A 830 32.71 9.45 13.83
CA ASN A 830 33.67 9.32 14.94
C ASN A 830 32.96 8.85 16.23
N GLU A 831 31.82 9.46 16.55
CA GLU A 831 31.03 9.20 17.75
C GLU A 831 30.43 7.78 17.75
N PHE A 832 29.92 7.30 16.61
CA PHE A 832 29.44 5.91 16.46
C PHE A 832 30.55 4.91 16.75
N ASN A 833 31.72 5.07 16.10
CA ASN A 833 32.84 4.16 16.25
C ASN A 833 33.38 4.17 17.70
N GLN A 834 33.46 5.36 18.33
CA GLN A 834 33.85 5.47 19.72
C GLN A 834 32.84 4.80 20.67
N ALA A 835 31.53 4.98 20.44
CA ALA A 835 30.50 4.39 21.29
C ALA A 835 30.45 2.85 21.19
N MET A 836 30.60 2.30 19.99
CA MET A 836 30.66 0.85 19.77
C MET A 836 31.92 0.22 20.37
N SER A 837 33.09 0.84 20.16
CA SER A 837 34.37 0.41 20.76
C SER A 837 34.35 0.47 22.29
N ASN A 838 33.79 1.56 22.87
CA ASN A 838 33.58 1.69 24.31
C ASN A 838 32.72 0.56 24.88
N TYR A 839 31.68 0.11 24.16
CA TYR A 839 30.79 -0.94 24.61
C TYR A 839 31.39 -2.35 24.47
N ASP A 840 32.13 -2.67 23.39
CA ASP A 840 32.80 -3.98 23.31
C ASP A 840 33.90 -4.14 24.36
N ALA A 841 34.58 -3.04 24.72
CA ALA A 841 35.55 -3.02 25.82
C ALA A 841 34.93 -3.25 27.22
N ASP A 842 33.61 -3.12 27.38
CA ASP A 842 32.89 -3.34 28.64
C ASP A 842 31.39 -3.67 28.38
N PRO A 843 31.07 -4.90 27.94
CA PRO A 843 29.72 -5.23 27.50
C PRO A 843 28.69 -5.36 28.62
N ALA A 844 29.14 -5.29 29.88
CA ALA A 844 28.29 -5.37 31.08
C ALA A 844 27.77 -3.99 31.52
N SER A 845 28.34 -2.89 31.03
CA SER A 845 27.91 -1.53 31.35
C SER A 845 26.64 -1.14 30.58
N GLN A 846 25.54 -0.99 31.32
CA GLN A 846 24.27 -0.50 30.77
C GLN A 846 24.41 0.90 30.16
N ASP A 847 25.23 1.78 30.73
CA ASP A 847 25.43 3.15 30.22
C ASP A 847 26.17 3.15 28.88
N LYS A 848 27.16 2.29 28.72
CA LYS A 848 27.86 2.10 27.44
C LYS A 848 26.94 1.46 26.40
N PHE A 849 26.10 0.49 26.78
CA PHE A 849 25.06 -0.05 25.90
C PHE A 849 24.06 1.03 25.46
N ASN A 850 23.56 1.85 26.39
CA ASN A 850 22.64 2.95 26.12
C ASN A 850 23.27 4.02 25.20
N SER A 851 24.58 4.27 25.34
CA SER A 851 25.36 5.16 24.47
C SER A 851 25.50 4.59 23.05
N ALA A 852 25.97 3.34 22.92
CA ALA A 852 26.07 2.64 21.63
C ALA A 852 24.71 2.59 20.91
N LYS A 853 23.64 2.23 21.64
CA LYS A 853 22.25 2.29 21.19
C LYS A 853 21.83 3.67 20.68
N THR A 854 22.23 4.74 21.36
CA THR A 854 21.90 6.12 20.97
C THR A 854 22.52 6.47 19.61
N TYR A 855 23.81 6.22 19.41
CA TYR A 855 24.48 6.50 18.13
C TYR A 855 24.09 5.53 17.02
N PHE A 856 23.76 4.27 17.34
CA PHE A 856 23.18 3.33 16.37
C PHE A 856 21.85 3.84 15.80
N ASN A 857 20.97 4.37 16.66
CA ASN A 857 19.71 4.96 16.24
C ASN A 857 19.89 6.22 15.40
N GLN A 858 20.85 7.08 15.73
CA GLN A 858 21.20 8.23 14.89
C GLN A 858 21.75 7.81 13.52
N PHE A 859 22.61 6.78 13.47
CA PHE A 859 23.11 6.20 12.23
C PHE A 859 21.95 5.72 11.33
N LEU A 860 21.02 4.93 11.86
CA LEU A 860 19.85 4.44 11.10
C LEU A 860 18.93 5.58 10.64
N GLU A 861 18.76 6.63 11.45
CA GLU A 861 18.02 7.84 11.08
C GLU A 861 18.64 8.51 9.86
N LYS A 862 19.95 8.81 9.90
CA LYS A 862 20.63 9.51 8.80
C LYS A 862 20.72 8.65 7.54
N GLN A 863 20.89 7.33 7.70
CA GLN A 863 20.87 6.37 6.59
C GLN A 863 19.55 6.31 5.82
N THR A 864 18.42 6.73 6.42
CA THR A 864 17.13 6.73 5.72
C THR A 864 17.12 7.69 4.50
N PHE A 865 17.87 8.79 4.54
CA PHE A 865 17.85 9.77 3.45
C PHE A 865 18.60 9.29 2.17
N PRO A 866 19.89 8.90 2.20
CA PRO A 866 20.57 8.38 1.01
C PRO A 866 19.94 7.09 0.46
N TRP A 867 19.34 6.27 1.34
CA TRP A 867 18.54 5.11 0.96
C TRP A 867 17.28 5.48 0.17
N TRP A 868 16.62 6.59 0.53
CA TRP A 868 15.39 7.02 -0.14
C TRP A 868 15.67 7.72 -1.47
N GLU A 869 16.75 8.49 -1.57
CA GLU A 869 17.21 9.05 -2.85
C GLU A 869 17.60 7.96 -3.86
N ASP A 870 18.42 6.99 -3.43
CA ASP A 870 18.79 5.79 -4.19
C ASP A 870 17.53 5.06 -4.69
N HIS A 871 16.58 4.79 -3.80
CA HIS A 871 15.30 4.17 -4.12
C HIS A 871 14.51 4.95 -5.18
N MET A 872 14.36 6.27 -5.03
CA MET A 872 13.62 7.12 -5.97
C MET A 872 14.33 7.27 -7.32
N SER A 873 15.66 7.20 -7.37
CA SER A 873 16.44 7.35 -8.62
C SER A 873 16.07 6.31 -9.69
N THR A 874 15.56 5.15 -9.27
CA THR A 874 15.15 4.04 -10.14
C THR A 874 13.72 4.18 -10.70
N TRP A 875 12.95 5.19 -10.26
CA TRP A 875 11.53 5.32 -10.61
C TRP A 875 11.36 5.84 -12.03
N THR A 876 10.57 5.14 -12.85
CA THR A 876 10.36 5.50 -14.27
C THR A 876 9.10 6.35 -14.44
N ASP A 877 9.26 7.64 -14.70
CA ASP A 877 8.17 8.56 -15.10
C ASP A 877 7.43 8.03 -16.34
N GLN A 878 6.19 7.57 -16.17
CA GLN A 878 5.35 7.24 -17.32
C GLN A 878 4.89 8.52 -18.05
N PRO A 879 4.55 8.43 -19.35
CA PRO A 879 3.90 9.52 -20.07
C PRO A 879 2.56 9.92 -19.43
N PHE A 880 2.19 11.20 -19.49
CA PHE A 880 0.87 11.66 -19.02
C PHE A 880 -0.27 11.12 -19.89
N VAL A 881 -0.92 10.04 -19.44
CA VAL A 881 -2.11 9.48 -20.09
C VAL A 881 -3.38 10.04 -19.47
N GLN A 882 -4.14 10.82 -20.25
CA GLN A 882 -5.43 11.36 -19.84
C GLN A 882 -6.49 10.25 -19.70
N THR A 883 -6.72 9.80 -18.47
CA THR A 883 -7.67 8.71 -18.16
C THR A 883 -9.14 9.14 -18.28
N ALA A 884 -10.05 8.16 -18.38
CA ALA A 884 -11.50 8.38 -18.36
C ALA A 884 -12.04 9.00 -17.04
N ASP A 885 -11.24 8.97 -15.96
CA ASP A 885 -11.54 9.66 -14.69
C ASP A 885 -11.27 11.18 -14.73
N SER A 886 -10.48 11.66 -15.70
CA SER A 886 -10.15 13.09 -15.89
C SER A 886 -11.41 13.95 -16.00
N GLY A 887 -11.33 15.20 -15.55
CA GLY A 887 -12.41 16.16 -15.76
C GLY A 887 -12.73 16.39 -17.25
N LEU A 888 -11.76 16.14 -18.14
CA LEU A 888 -11.84 16.38 -19.59
C LEU A 888 -12.20 15.11 -20.38
N ASN A 889 -13.16 14.33 -19.89
CA ASN A 889 -13.61 13.13 -20.61
C ASN A 889 -14.13 13.46 -22.03
N LEU A 890 -14.08 12.49 -22.93
CA LEU A 890 -14.38 12.70 -24.36
C LEU A 890 -15.77 13.32 -24.59
N GLY A 891 -16.78 12.90 -23.83
CA GLY A 891 -18.13 13.49 -23.91
C GLY A 891 -18.17 14.97 -23.52
N THR A 892 -17.34 15.44 -22.58
CA THR A 892 -17.25 16.87 -22.24
C THR A 892 -16.44 17.65 -23.27
N LYS A 893 -15.39 17.06 -23.86
CA LYS A 893 -14.66 17.66 -25.00
C LYS A 893 -15.58 17.83 -26.21
N ILE A 894 -16.34 16.80 -26.59
CA ILE A 894 -17.33 16.85 -27.68
C ILE A 894 -18.41 17.89 -27.39
N LYS A 895 -18.96 17.93 -26.17
CA LYS A 895 -19.95 18.96 -25.80
C LYS A 895 -19.39 20.39 -25.79
N LYS A 896 -18.10 20.59 -25.51
CA LYS A 896 -17.43 21.89 -25.72
C LYS A 896 -17.32 22.17 -27.23
N ALA A 897 -16.69 21.28 -28.00
CA ALA A 897 -16.39 21.50 -29.43
C ALA A 897 -17.62 21.69 -30.34
N LEU A 898 -18.77 21.10 -29.97
CA LEU A 898 -20.03 21.24 -30.72
C LEU A 898 -20.96 22.35 -30.17
N ASN A 899 -20.49 23.19 -29.22
CA ASN A 899 -21.29 24.19 -28.51
C ASN A 899 -22.58 23.65 -27.84
N LEU A 900 -22.62 22.34 -27.58
CA LEU A 900 -23.75 21.62 -26.96
C LEU A 900 -23.75 21.66 -25.42
N HIS A 901 -22.72 22.25 -24.80
CA HIS A 901 -22.66 22.44 -23.36
C HIS A 901 -23.34 23.76 -22.94
N GLU A 902 -24.15 23.74 -21.88
CA GLU A 902 -24.78 24.92 -21.22
C GLU A 902 -23.82 26.05 -20.81
N ARG A 903 -22.50 25.87 -20.98
CA ARG A 903 -21.43 26.80 -20.56
C ARG A 903 -20.46 27.14 -21.70
N VAL A 904 -20.85 26.84 -22.94
CA VAL A 904 -20.13 27.21 -24.17
C VAL A 904 -21.03 27.98 -25.13
N LYS A 905 -22.35 28.04 -24.86
CA LYS A 905 -23.22 29.09 -25.40
C LYS A 905 -23.01 30.39 -24.62
N VAL A 906 -22.04 31.17 -25.08
CA VAL A 906 -21.95 32.64 -24.93
C VAL A 906 -21.61 33.17 -26.31
#